data_AF-A0A2Z6QQY3-F1
#
_entry.id   AF-A0A2Z6QQY3-F1
#
_cell.length_a   1.000
_cell.length_b   1.000
_cell.length_c   1.000
_cell.angle_alpha   90.00
_cell.angle_beta   90.00
_cell.angle_gamma   90.00
#
_symmetry.space_group_name_H-M   'P 1'
#
loop_
_entity.id
_entity.type
_entity.pdbx_description
1 polymer ?
#
loop_
_entity_poly.entity_id
_entity_poly.type
_entity_poly.pdbx_seq_one_letter_code
_entity_poly.pdbx_strand_id
1 'polypeptide(L)'
;MGKEKKKSPIWSHFIIVDEVNYSHLSVQCKYCSKNYQRANPKRMQAHFDRCPKVPSNVKQQPIIDNFSDCMIEDQNVLSSHYFFQSPFKSQSNEEMTMQIEYINQSESPSDIHRLGYYYQYGIGIEKNEIRTFQLYKEAAEKGHINSKYDLGRCYQHGIGIEKNEIKAFEIYKEVAQKGHIISMYELGECYRYGIGTEMNEAKAFEFYKEAAKKGHITSIYNIGECYQDGIGIERNKVRAFEFYKEAAENGHITSIYKLGKCYQGGIGTEKSKVKAFKSYKEAAEKGHIDSIHNIGYCYQYGIGIYKNKIKAFKYYKEAAKKGHVYSIYKLGECYQYGIGTEKNEIKAFESYREAVKSGDPRSMHELGKCYQYGKGTDKDKSKAFELYKEAALKNTDELHNCPVFSDDFDYHYNLRYEILCSLYKLGICYQYGIGTKTNEIRAFEIYKETAELGCYNSMHELGKCYQYGIGTEKNETEAFKSYEEAAQLDNPDSFLKLGECYQHGIGTEKNEINAFESYREASKSGKPDSMHELGKCYQYGRGVEKDETKALELYREAALKNTDDLYHCPVFSDDFDYHHNLRCEILCSLYKLGKFYQYGIGTKINEIRAFKIYKETAELGCYDSMHELGKCYQYGSGTEKDETKAFESYREAAELGKPDSMLELGKCYQYGIGSEKDETEAFKSYEKAAQLYNPDSFLKLGECYQHGIGTEKDEIKAFESYREAAKSGKPDSMHKLGKCYQYGIGTEKDETKALELYRDAALINTDDLDHCPVCSYDFEYHYNLECEIQCSSYELGKCYQYGIGTEKNEIRAFEIFKETAKLGCFDSLYKLG
;
A
#
# COMPACT_ATOMS: atom_id res chain seq x y z
N MET A 1 11.24 -19.27 -29.99
CA MET A 1 11.08 -20.47 -30.86
C MET A 1 10.19 -21.48 -30.15
N GLY A 2 9.20 -22.05 -30.85
CA GLY A 2 8.36 -23.16 -30.36
C GLY A 2 6.86 -22.85 -30.31
N LYS A 3 6.16 -22.89 -31.47
CA LYS A 3 4.69 -22.94 -31.51
C LYS A 3 4.23 -24.22 -30.80
N GLU A 4 3.53 -24.12 -29.66
CA GLU A 4 2.84 -25.28 -29.06
C GLU A 4 1.76 -25.75 -30.04
N LYS A 5 2.06 -26.82 -30.79
CA LYS A 5 1.08 -27.53 -31.61
C LYS A 5 0.09 -28.22 -30.67
N LYS A 6 -1.21 -27.87 -30.75
CA LYS A 6 -2.31 -28.59 -30.10
C LYS A 6 -2.09 -30.11 -30.26
N LYS A 7 -1.94 -30.83 -29.16
CA LYS A 7 -1.78 -32.30 -29.18
C LYS A 7 -3.07 -32.92 -29.73
N SER A 8 -2.94 -33.74 -30.77
CA SER A 8 -4.06 -34.47 -31.41
C SER A 8 -4.81 -35.36 -30.39
N PRO A 9 -6.13 -35.62 -30.54
CA PRO A 9 -6.92 -36.43 -29.61
C PRO A 9 -6.29 -37.80 -29.28
N ILE A 10 -5.55 -38.38 -30.22
CA ILE A 10 -4.87 -39.68 -30.06
C ILE A 10 -3.91 -39.74 -28.85
N TRP A 11 -3.41 -38.60 -28.38
CA TRP A 11 -2.51 -38.53 -27.22
C TRP A 11 -3.19 -38.95 -25.91
N SER A 12 -4.51 -38.88 -25.80
CA SER A 12 -5.26 -39.33 -24.61
C SER A 12 -5.18 -40.85 -24.40
N HIS A 13 -4.82 -41.62 -25.44
CA HIS A 13 -4.76 -43.08 -25.47
C HIS A 13 -3.35 -43.64 -25.23
N PHE A 14 -2.35 -42.78 -24.99
CA PHE A 14 -0.96 -43.16 -24.78
C PHE A 14 -0.38 -42.47 -23.53
N ILE A 15 0.61 -43.09 -22.89
CA ILE A 15 1.34 -42.57 -21.72
C ILE A 15 2.74 -42.17 -22.18
N ILE A 16 3.26 -41.02 -21.74
CA ILE A 16 4.66 -40.63 -21.99
C ILE A 16 5.54 -41.37 -20.98
N VAL A 17 6.56 -42.06 -21.47
CA VAL A 17 7.39 -42.97 -20.65
C VAL A 17 8.76 -42.40 -20.31
N ASP A 18 9.26 -41.43 -21.09
CA ASP A 18 10.51 -40.71 -20.83
C ASP A 18 10.47 -39.29 -21.41
N GLU A 19 10.77 -38.27 -20.59
CA GLU A 19 10.85 -36.84 -20.97
C GLU A 19 12.28 -36.30 -21.09
N VAL A 20 13.30 -37.16 -21.00
CA VAL A 20 14.70 -36.73 -20.85
C VAL A 20 15.34 -36.16 -22.13
N ASN A 21 14.73 -36.34 -23.31
CA ASN A 21 15.23 -35.79 -24.57
C ASN A 21 14.16 -34.99 -25.34
N TYR A 22 14.27 -33.66 -25.30
CA TYR A 22 13.33 -32.69 -25.90
C TYR A 22 13.13 -32.82 -27.42
N SER A 23 13.92 -33.65 -28.12
CA SER A 23 13.77 -33.86 -29.57
C SER A 23 12.74 -34.93 -29.92
N HIS A 24 12.62 -36.04 -29.17
CA HIS A 24 11.76 -37.18 -29.51
C HIS A 24 11.16 -37.86 -28.25
N LEU A 25 9.88 -37.57 -27.94
CA LEU A 25 9.15 -38.21 -26.84
C LEU A 25 8.92 -39.70 -27.07
N SER A 26 9.13 -40.52 -26.04
CA SER A 26 8.74 -41.94 -26.03
C SER A 26 7.36 -42.12 -25.42
N VAL A 27 6.50 -42.91 -26.07
CA VAL A 27 5.10 -43.13 -25.64
C VAL A 27 4.71 -44.60 -25.62
N GLN A 28 3.84 -44.98 -24.70
CA GLN A 28 3.32 -46.32 -24.50
C GLN A 28 1.80 -46.36 -24.70
N CYS A 29 1.30 -47.36 -25.43
CA CYS A 29 -0.14 -47.55 -25.58
C CYS A 29 -0.79 -47.97 -24.25
N LYS A 30 -1.85 -47.27 -23.80
CA LYS A 30 -2.55 -47.56 -22.53
C LYS A 30 -3.20 -48.95 -22.47
N TYR A 31 -3.49 -49.54 -23.64
CA TYR A 31 -4.31 -50.76 -23.73
C TYR A 31 -3.51 -52.03 -23.92
N CYS A 32 -2.36 -51.97 -24.61
CA CYS A 32 -1.50 -53.13 -24.84
C CYS A 32 -0.08 -52.97 -24.30
N SER A 33 0.24 -51.82 -23.68
CA SER A 33 1.54 -51.52 -23.09
C SER A 33 2.71 -51.57 -24.07
N LYS A 34 2.45 -51.49 -25.38
CA LYS A 34 3.50 -51.43 -26.42
C LYS A 34 4.17 -50.05 -26.44
N ASN A 35 5.50 -50.04 -26.40
CA ASN A 35 6.33 -48.84 -26.37
C ASN A 35 6.74 -48.38 -27.77
N TYR A 36 6.79 -47.05 -27.95
CA TYR A 36 7.23 -46.37 -29.15
C TYR A 36 8.29 -45.32 -28.76
N GLN A 37 9.53 -45.53 -29.20
CA GLN A 37 10.64 -44.63 -28.90
C GLN A 37 10.52 -43.23 -29.52
N ARG A 38 9.56 -43.02 -30.44
CA ARG A 38 9.28 -41.71 -31.05
C ARG A 38 7.78 -41.53 -31.27
N ALA A 39 7.20 -40.57 -30.57
CA ALA A 39 5.78 -40.24 -30.63
C ALA A 39 5.42 -39.56 -31.96
N ASN A 40 4.90 -40.36 -32.90
CA ASN A 40 4.37 -39.88 -34.18
C ASN A 40 2.85 -40.12 -34.20
N PRO A 41 2.01 -39.06 -34.22
CA PRO A 41 0.55 -39.20 -34.16
C PRO A 41 -0.06 -40.13 -35.22
N LYS A 42 0.48 -40.17 -36.44
CA LYS A 42 -0.01 -41.06 -37.51
C LYS A 42 0.27 -42.54 -37.20
N ARG A 43 1.45 -42.83 -36.63
CA ARG A 43 1.79 -44.20 -36.19
C ARG A 43 1.01 -44.62 -34.95
N MET A 44 0.78 -43.68 -34.03
CA MET A 44 -0.04 -43.89 -32.84
C MET A 44 -1.50 -44.19 -33.21
N GLN A 45 -2.06 -43.45 -34.16
CA GLN A 45 -3.42 -43.68 -34.68
C GLN A 45 -3.51 -45.04 -35.38
N ALA A 46 -2.58 -45.34 -36.30
CA ALA A 46 -2.57 -46.63 -37.00
C ALA A 46 -2.41 -47.83 -36.05
N HIS A 47 -1.67 -47.66 -34.94
CA HIS A 47 -1.63 -48.67 -33.89
C HIS A 47 -2.94 -48.76 -33.12
N PHE A 48 -3.53 -47.64 -32.70
CA PHE A 48 -4.79 -47.59 -31.96
C PHE A 48 -5.93 -48.24 -32.74
N ASP A 49 -6.05 -47.96 -34.03
CA ASP A 49 -7.08 -48.54 -34.91
C ASP A 49 -6.93 -50.07 -35.02
N ARG A 50 -5.69 -50.58 -35.04
CA ARG A 50 -5.38 -52.02 -35.19
C ARG A 50 -5.12 -52.75 -33.87
N CYS A 51 -5.11 -52.04 -32.73
CA CYS A 51 -4.80 -52.64 -31.44
C CYS A 51 -5.95 -53.55 -31.02
N PRO A 52 -5.70 -54.86 -30.77
CA PRO A 52 -6.75 -55.81 -30.43
C PRO A 52 -7.30 -55.61 -29.01
N LYS A 53 -6.56 -54.90 -28.14
CA LYS A 53 -6.95 -54.62 -26.75
C LYS A 53 -7.67 -53.28 -26.57
N VAL A 54 -7.86 -52.50 -27.63
CA VAL A 54 -8.64 -51.25 -27.58
C VAL A 54 -10.13 -51.61 -27.72
N PRO A 55 -10.99 -51.27 -26.74
CA PRO A 55 -12.42 -51.56 -26.82
C PRO A 55 -13.09 -50.85 -28.01
N SER A 56 -13.99 -51.55 -28.71
CA SER A 56 -14.59 -51.11 -29.99
C SER A 56 -15.35 -49.78 -29.90
N ASN A 57 -15.91 -49.44 -28.74
CA ASN A 57 -16.59 -48.16 -28.47
C ASN A 57 -15.64 -46.96 -28.41
N VAL A 58 -14.35 -47.17 -28.11
CA VAL A 58 -13.34 -46.09 -28.08
C VAL A 58 -12.84 -45.75 -29.50
N LYS A 59 -12.96 -46.68 -30.46
CA LYS A 59 -12.55 -46.44 -31.86
C LYS A 59 -13.56 -45.62 -32.67
N GLN A 60 -14.78 -45.39 -32.16
CA GLN A 60 -15.91 -44.84 -32.92
C GLN A 60 -16.37 -43.44 -32.51
N GLN A 61 -15.63 -42.69 -31.68
CA GLN A 61 -16.05 -41.33 -31.30
C GLN A 61 -15.75 -40.28 -32.40
N PRO A 62 -16.75 -39.51 -32.89
CA PRO A 62 -16.51 -38.34 -33.73
C PRO A 62 -16.17 -37.10 -32.88
N ILE A 63 -15.44 -36.17 -33.50
CA ILE A 63 -15.04 -34.87 -32.98
C ILE A 63 -16.30 -33.99 -32.81
N ILE A 64 -16.53 -33.45 -31.61
CA ILE A 64 -17.56 -32.44 -31.36
C ILE A 64 -16.88 -31.08 -31.20
N ASP A 65 -17.23 -30.16 -32.10
CA ASP A 65 -16.88 -28.74 -32.02
C ASP A 65 -17.74 -28.01 -30.97
N ASN A 66 -17.12 -27.00 -30.35
CA ASN A 66 -17.71 -26.12 -29.35
C ASN A 66 -19.00 -25.44 -29.84
N PHE A 67 -20.06 -25.54 -29.04
CA PHE A 67 -21.06 -24.49 -28.90
C PHE A 67 -21.28 -24.23 -27.41
N SER A 68 -20.82 -23.07 -26.96
CA SER A 68 -21.12 -22.46 -25.68
C SER A 68 -22.23 -21.45 -25.88
N ASP A 69 -23.29 -21.50 -25.09
CA ASP A 69 -23.89 -20.34 -24.44
C ASP A 69 -24.98 -20.80 -23.45
N CYS A 70 -24.99 -20.16 -22.29
CA CYS A 70 -25.98 -20.15 -21.20
C CYS A 70 -26.65 -21.48 -20.81
N MET A 71 -26.43 -21.93 -19.56
CA MET A 71 -27.47 -22.41 -18.60
C MET A 71 -26.78 -22.75 -17.27
N ILE A 72 -26.68 -21.78 -16.36
CA ILE A 72 -26.44 -22.04 -14.93
C ILE A 72 -27.76 -21.71 -14.22
N GLU A 73 -28.75 -22.55 -14.43
CA GLU A 73 -30.02 -22.52 -13.69
C GLU A 73 -30.82 -23.81 -13.97
N ASP A 74 -30.19 -24.99 -13.94
CA ASP A 74 -30.96 -26.25 -14.07
C ASP A 74 -30.21 -27.53 -13.60
N GLN A 75 -29.48 -27.46 -12.48
CA GLN A 75 -28.96 -28.70 -11.86
C GLN A 75 -30.05 -29.54 -11.17
N ASN A 76 -31.22 -28.97 -10.88
CA ASN A 76 -32.37 -29.70 -10.30
C ASN A 76 -33.22 -30.45 -11.35
N VAL A 77 -33.06 -30.18 -12.64
CA VAL A 77 -33.76 -30.95 -13.69
C VAL A 77 -33.11 -32.31 -13.91
N LEU A 78 -31.82 -32.50 -13.58
CA LEU A 78 -31.15 -33.79 -13.72
C LEU A 78 -31.50 -34.81 -12.61
N SER A 79 -31.96 -34.38 -11.45
CA SER A 79 -32.35 -35.29 -10.35
C SER A 79 -33.79 -35.81 -10.48
N SER A 80 -34.68 -35.11 -11.23
CA SER A 80 -36.05 -35.55 -11.50
C SER A 80 -36.15 -36.65 -12.59
N HIS A 81 -35.05 -37.02 -13.22
CA HIS A 81 -35.02 -37.89 -14.39
C HIS A 81 -34.69 -39.37 -14.10
N TYR A 82 -34.75 -39.81 -12.84
CA TYR A 82 -34.46 -41.20 -12.45
C TYR A 82 -35.47 -42.25 -12.96
N PHE A 83 -36.49 -41.86 -13.73
CA PHE A 83 -37.36 -42.80 -14.46
C PHE A 83 -37.22 -42.77 -15.99
N PHE A 84 -36.37 -41.89 -16.55
CA PHE A 84 -36.11 -41.86 -18.00
C PHE A 84 -34.62 -41.59 -18.31
N GLN A 85 -33.70 -42.34 -17.68
CA GLN A 85 -32.35 -42.52 -18.23
C GLN A 85 -32.15 -43.96 -18.69
N SER A 86 -32.73 -44.27 -19.85
CA SER A 86 -31.95 -45.06 -20.83
C SER A 86 -30.98 -44.07 -21.49
N PRO A 87 -29.70 -44.41 -21.70
CA PRO A 87 -28.79 -43.52 -22.41
C PRO A 87 -29.32 -43.35 -23.84
N PHE A 88 -29.79 -42.13 -24.17
CA PHE A 88 -30.05 -41.75 -25.55
C PHE A 88 -28.72 -41.79 -26.30
N LYS A 89 -28.42 -42.95 -26.89
CA LYS A 89 -27.54 -43.03 -28.05
C LYS A 89 -28.10 -42.07 -29.09
N SER A 90 -27.22 -41.29 -29.72
CA SER A 90 -27.48 -40.41 -30.85
C SER A 90 -28.63 -40.90 -31.74
N GLN A 91 -29.85 -40.42 -31.49
CA GLN A 91 -30.97 -40.62 -32.39
C GLN A 91 -30.81 -39.66 -33.56
N SER A 92 -31.06 -40.13 -34.78
CA SER A 92 -31.11 -39.24 -35.94
C SER A 92 -32.29 -38.27 -35.81
N ASN A 93 -32.21 -37.10 -36.44
CA ASN A 93 -33.35 -36.15 -36.49
C ASN A 93 -34.63 -36.82 -37.01
N GLU A 94 -34.52 -37.85 -37.85
CA GLU A 94 -35.63 -38.66 -38.35
C GLU A 94 -36.32 -39.50 -37.25
N GLU A 95 -35.57 -40.14 -36.35
CA GLU A 95 -36.12 -40.91 -35.23
C GLU A 95 -36.85 -40.03 -34.21
N MET A 96 -36.32 -38.82 -33.97
CA MET A 96 -36.94 -37.84 -33.08
C MET A 96 -38.25 -37.29 -33.67
N THR A 97 -38.27 -37.04 -34.99
CA THR A 97 -39.47 -36.57 -35.71
C THR A 97 -40.59 -37.62 -35.72
N MET A 98 -40.26 -38.89 -35.98
CA MET A 98 -41.22 -40.00 -35.88
C MET A 98 -41.78 -40.16 -34.45
N GLN A 99 -40.95 -39.95 -33.43
CA GLN A 99 -41.38 -40.03 -32.05
C GLN A 99 -42.33 -38.89 -31.66
N ILE A 100 -42.08 -37.68 -32.16
CA ILE A 100 -42.97 -36.52 -32.00
C ILE A 100 -44.30 -36.74 -32.72
N GLU A 101 -44.29 -37.28 -33.94
CA GLU A 101 -45.51 -37.63 -34.68
C GLU A 101 -46.35 -38.70 -33.98
N TYR A 102 -45.70 -39.72 -33.42
CA TYR A 102 -46.38 -40.74 -32.61
C TYR A 102 -46.99 -40.16 -31.33
N ILE A 103 -46.24 -39.32 -30.60
CA ILE A 103 -46.72 -38.65 -29.38
C ILE A 103 -47.90 -37.71 -29.69
N ASN A 104 -47.89 -37.02 -30.83
CA ASN A 104 -48.99 -36.15 -31.27
C ASN A 104 -50.31 -36.91 -31.53
N GLN A 105 -50.26 -38.22 -31.75
CA GLN A 105 -51.44 -39.07 -31.98
C GLN A 105 -51.88 -39.83 -30.72
N SER A 106 -51.11 -39.74 -29.62
CA SER A 106 -51.40 -40.41 -28.36
C SER A 106 -52.28 -39.54 -27.45
N GLU A 107 -53.33 -40.14 -26.87
CA GLU A 107 -54.18 -39.47 -25.87
C GLU A 107 -53.67 -39.66 -24.42
N SER A 108 -52.56 -40.36 -24.23
CA SER A 108 -51.99 -40.66 -22.90
C SER A 108 -51.51 -39.39 -22.19
N PRO A 109 -51.89 -39.16 -20.92
CA PRO A 109 -51.47 -37.97 -20.16
C PRO A 109 -49.93 -37.83 -20.04
N SER A 110 -49.21 -38.95 -20.03
CA SER A 110 -47.74 -38.96 -19.97
C SER A 110 -47.10 -38.55 -21.30
N ASP A 111 -47.72 -38.87 -22.44
CA ASP A 111 -47.21 -38.51 -23.76
C ASP A 111 -47.50 -37.03 -24.05
N ILE A 112 -48.67 -36.54 -23.65
CA ILE A 112 -49.03 -35.11 -23.72
C ILE A 112 -48.09 -34.27 -22.84
N HIS A 113 -47.77 -34.75 -21.63
CA HIS A 113 -46.76 -34.14 -20.77
C HIS A 113 -45.40 -34.04 -21.47
N ARG A 114 -44.94 -35.14 -22.05
CA ARG A 114 -43.66 -35.21 -22.74
C ARG A 114 -43.61 -34.30 -23.97
N LEU A 115 -44.72 -34.15 -24.69
CA LEU A 115 -44.85 -33.19 -25.78
C LEU A 115 -44.75 -31.74 -25.27
N GLY A 116 -45.38 -31.43 -24.13
CA GLY A 116 -45.23 -30.14 -23.44
C GLY A 116 -43.77 -29.86 -23.11
N TYR A 117 -43.05 -30.85 -22.58
CA TYR A 117 -41.62 -30.76 -22.29
C TYR A 117 -40.78 -30.49 -23.55
N TYR A 118 -41.09 -31.15 -24.67
CA TYR A 118 -40.42 -30.89 -25.94
C TYR A 118 -40.65 -29.47 -26.46
N TYR A 119 -41.88 -28.95 -26.37
CA TYR A 119 -42.17 -27.55 -26.72
C TYR A 119 -41.54 -26.54 -25.75
N GLN A 120 -41.35 -26.91 -24.48
CA GLN A 120 -40.72 -26.05 -23.49
C GLN A 120 -39.22 -25.86 -23.76
N TYR A 121 -38.52 -26.96 -24.06
CA TYR A 121 -37.06 -27.00 -24.20
C TYR A 121 -36.58 -27.02 -25.66
N GLY A 122 -37.49 -27.02 -26.63
CA GLY A 122 -37.15 -27.02 -28.06
C GLY A 122 -36.50 -28.31 -28.55
N ILE A 123 -36.90 -29.45 -27.98
CA ILE A 123 -36.29 -30.76 -28.28
C ILE A 123 -36.95 -31.32 -29.55
N GLY A 124 -36.28 -31.17 -30.70
CA GLY A 124 -36.78 -31.65 -31.99
C GLY A 124 -37.98 -30.88 -32.56
N ILE A 125 -38.47 -29.84 -31.86
CA ILE A 125 -39.55 -28.93 -32.28
C ILE A 125 -39.16 -27.50 -31.88
N GLU A 126 -39.68 -26.50 -32.57
CA GLU A 126 -39.53 -25.09 -32.16
C GLU A 126 -40.17 -24.84 -30.78
N LYS A 127 -39.47 -24.08 -29.93
CA LYS A 127 -39.96 -23.72 -28.59
C LYS A 127 -41.27 -22.96 -28.69
N ASN A 128 -42.28 -23.36 -27.92
CA ASN A 128 -43.57 -22.66 -27.90
C ASN A 128 -44.19 -22.69 -26.50
N GLU A 129 -44.11 -21.57 -25.80
CA GLU A 129 -44.53 -21.47 -24.40
C GLU A 129 -46.06 -21.55 -24.24
N ILE A 130 -46.82 -20.95 -25.16
CA ILE A 130 -48.30 -21.01 -25.14
C ILE A 130 -48.75 -22.46 -25.31
N ARG A 131 -48.14 -23.19 -26.26
CA ARG A 131 -48.44 -24.60 -26.50
C ARG A 131 -47.96 -25.49 -25.34
N THR A 132 -46.81 -25.15 -24.73
CA THR A 132 -46.33 -25.79 -23.50
C THR A 132 -47.39 -25.71 -22.40
N PHE A 133 -47.89 -24.51 -22.12
CA PHE A 133 -48.93 -24.30 -21.12
C PHE A 133 -50.20 -25.11 -21.42
N GLN A 134 -50.68 -25.09 -22.67
CA GLN A 134 -51.88 -25.82 -23.08
C GLN A 134 -51.72 -27.33 -22.86
N LEU A 135 -50.58 -27.91 -23.25
CA LEU A 135 -50.31 -29.33 -23.10
C LEU A 135 -50.15 -29.76 -21.65
N TYR A 136 -49.46 -28.97 -20.83
CA TYR A 136 -49.38 -29.24 -19.38
C TYR A 136 -50.74 -29.12 -18.71
N LYS A 137 -51.55 -28.15 -19.10
CA LYS A 137 -52.92 -28.02 -18.60
C LYS A 137 -53.77 -29.23 -18.98
N GLU A 138 -53.75 -29.64 -20.24
CA GLU A 138 -54.50 -30.81 -20.72
C GLU A 138 -54.09 -32.09 -19.98
N ALA A 139 -52.78 -32.35 -19.86
CA ALA A 139 -52.28 -33.52 -19.14
C ALA A 139 -52.60 -33.46 -17.63
N ALA A 140 -52.58 -32.27 -17.01
CA ALA A 140 -52.94 -32.07 -15.62
C ALA A 140 -54.45 -32.31 -15.37
N GLU A 141 -55.32 -31.88 -16.29
CA GLU A 141 -56.77 -32.15 -16.25
C GLU A 141 -57.06 -33.65 -16.37
N LYS A 142 -56.24 -34.39 -17.13
CA LYS A 142 -56.27 -35.86 -17.21
C LYS A 142 -55.59 -36.56 -16.02
N GLY A 143 -55.20 -35.82 -14.97
CA GLY A 143 -54.69 -36.38 -13.71
C GLY A 143 -53.17 -36.64 -13.66
N HIS A 144 -52.39 -36.20 -14.65
CA HIS A 144 -50.93 -36.37 -14.62
C HIS A 144 -50.28 -35.43 -13.59
N ILE A 145 -49.73 -36.01 -12.52
CA ILE A 145 -49.21 -35.26 -11.37
C ILE A 145 -48.04 -34.34 -11.75
N ASN A 146 -47.10 -34.81 -12.57
CA ASN A 146 -45.95 -34.00 -12.99
C ASN A 146 -46.38 -32.83 -13.89
N SER A 147 -47.35 -33.03 -14.78
CA SER A 147 -47.90 -31.93 -15.58
C SER A 147 -48.62 -30.91 -14.73
N LYS A 148 -49.26 -31.36 -13.64
CA LYS A 148 -49.89 -30.46 -12.68
C LYS A 148 -48.84 -29.64 -11.94
N TYR A 149 -47.71 -30.24 -11.57
CA TYR A 149 -46.55 -29.49 -11.05
C TYR A 149 -46.01 -28.47 -12.07
N ASP A 150 -45.76 -28.88 -13.32
CA ASP A 150 -45.24 -27.97 -14.35
C ASP A 150 -46.25 -26.88 -14.74
N LEU A 151 -47.55 -27.15 -14.63
CA LEU A 151 -48.59 -26.12 -14.73
C LEU A 151 -48.44 -25.07 -13.61
N GLY A 152 -48.09 -25.50 -12.40
CA GLY A 152 -47.72 -24.60 -11.30
C GLY A 152 -46.52 -23.72 -11.65
N ARG A 153 -45.47 -24.30 -12.26
CA ARG A 153 -44.30 -23.55 -12.75
C ARG A 153 -44.67 -22.56 -13.85
N CYS A 154 -45.56 -22.94 -14.77
CA CYS A 154 -46.08 -22.02 -15.79
C CYS A 154 -46.76 -20.80 -15.15
N TYR A 155 -47.58 -20.99 -14.12
CA TYR A 155 -48.18 -19.87 -13.39
C TYR A 155 -47.15 -19.06 -12.59
N GLN A 156 -46.17 -19.70 -11.94
CA GLN A 156 -45.16 -19.00 -11.15
C GLN A 156 -44.25 -18.13 -12.01
N HIS A 157 -43.83 -18.61 -13.18
CA HIS A 157 -42.87 -17.94 -14.05
C HIS A 157 -43.50 -17.24 -15.26
N GLY A 158 -44.81 -17.38 -15.46
CA GLY A 158 -45.52 -16.79 -16.61
C GLY A 158 -45.20 -17.48 -17.95
N ILE A 159 -44.91 -18.78 -17.95
CA ILE A 159 -44.57 -19.53 -19.17
C ILE A 159 -45.86 -19.80 -19.95
N GLY A 160 -46.08 -19.09 -21.06
CA GLY A 160 -47.23 -19.27 -21.95
C GLY A 160 -48.57 -18.74 -21.41
N ILE A 161 -48.57 -18.13 -20.23
CA ILE A 161 -49.73 -17.50 -19.58
C ILE A 161 -49.27 -16.35 -18.69
N GLU A 162 -50.17 -15.45 -18.32
CA GLU A 162 -49.89 -14.41 -17.32
C GLU A 162 -49.48 -15.03 -15.97
N LYS A 163 -48.41 -14.46 -15.38
CA LYS A 163 -47.88 -14.87 -14.09
C LYS A 163 -48.97 -14.77 -13.00
N ASN A 164 -49.15 -15.84 -12.23
CA ASN A 164 -50.11 -15.90 -11.14
C ASN A 164 -49.58 -16.77 -9.99
N GLU A 165 -48.93 -16.12 -9.02
CA GLU A 165 -48.28 -16.82 -7.91
C GLU A 165 -49.27 -17.50 -6.96
N ILE A 166 -50.47 -16.94 -6.78
CA ILE A 166 -51.52 -17.55 -5.94
C ILE A 166 -51.96 -18.89 -6.53
N LYS A 167 -52.22 -18.94 -7.85
CA LYS A 167 -52.56 -20.19 -8.53
C LYS A 167 -51.41 -21.19 -8.50
N ALA A 168 -50.17 -20.73 -8.66
CA ALA A 168 -49.00 -21.59 -8.54
C ALA A 168 -48.93 -22.24 -7.13
N PHE A 169 -49.11 -21.42 -6.08
CA PHE A 169 -49.14 -21.88 -4.69
C PHE A 169 -50.24 -22.92 -4.44
N GLU A 170 -51.47 -22.67 -4.89
CA GLU A 170 -52.59 -23.61 -4.74
C GLU A 170 -52.30 -24.95 -5.42
N ILE A 171 -51.73 -24.90 -6.64
CA ILE A 171 -51.34 -26.09 -7.40
C ILE A 171 -50.24 -26.87 -6.69
N TYR A 172 -49.16 -26.19 -6.25
CA TYR A 172 -48.07 -26.85 -5.51
C TYR A 172 -48.57 -27.47 -4.22
N LYS A 173 -49.46 -26.79 -3.49
CA LYS A 173 -50.08 -27.33 -2.28
C LYS A 173 -50.87 -28.61 -2.55
N GLU A 174 -51.70 -28.62 -3.59
CA GLU A 174 -52.46 -29.82 -3.96
C GLU A 174 -51.53 -30.98 -4.38
N VAL A 175 -50.50 -30.68 -5.18
CA VAL A 175 -49.57 -31.70 -5.69
C VAL A 175 -48.66 -32.23 -4.57
N ALA A 176 -48.23 -31.38 -3.64
CA ALA A 176 -47.50 -31.76 -2.44
C ALA A 176 -48.31 -32.70 -1.55
N GLN A 177 -49.62 -32.43 -1.36
CA GLN A 177 -50.53 -33.31 -0.60
C GLN A 177 -50.64 -34.72 -1.20
N LYS A 178 -50.47 -34.85 -2.52
CA LYS A 178 -50.41 -36.15 -3.23
C LYS A 178 -49.05 -36.85 -3.11
N GLY A 179 -48.13 -36.29 -2.31
CA GLY A 179 -46.85 -36.89 -1.99
C GLY A 179 -45.71 -36.54 -2.94
N HIS A 180 -45.92 -35.64 -3.92
CA HIS A 180 -44.90 -35.23 -4.89
C HIS A 180 -43.78 -34.43 -4.22
N ILE A 181 -42.57 -34.95 -4.29
CA ILE A 181 -41.41 -34.49 -3.51
C ILE A 181 -41.00 -33.06 -3.90
N ILE A 182 -40.92 -32.77 -5.20
CA ILE A 182 -40.48 -31.46 -5.69
C ILE A 182 -41.51 -30.37 -5.32
N SER A 183 -42.80 -30.70 -5.35
CA SER A 183 -43.83 -29.74 -4.93
C SER A 183 -43.84 -29.48 -3.43
N MET A 184 -43.41 -30.44 -2.60
CA MET A 184 -43.18 -30.18 -1.17
C MET A 184 -42.04 -29.17 -1.00
N TYR A 185 -40.96 -29.30 -1.76
CA TYR A 185 -39.87 -28.31 -1.79
C TYR A 185 -40.34 -26.94 -2.25
N GLU A 186 -41.05 -26.83 -3.39
CA GLU A 186 -41.54 -25.54 -3.89
C GLU A 186 -42.54 -24.90 -2.93
N LEU A 187 -43.37 -25.70 -2.26
CA LEU A 187 -44.27 -25.18 -1.24
C LEU A 187 -43.50 -24.61 -0.04
N GLY A 188 -42.36 -25.21 0.31
CA GLY A 188 -41.39 -24.65 1.26
C GLY A 188 -40.84 -23.30 0.80
N GLU A 189 -40.41 -23.18 -0.46
CA GLU A 189 -39.95 -21.91 -1.06
C GLU A 189 -41.06 -20.84 -1.04
N CYS A 190 -42.30 -21.22 -1.38
CA CYS A 190 -43.45 -20.32 -1.33
C CYS A 190 -43.67 -19.75 0.07
N TYR A 191 -43.59 -20.58 1.11
CA TYR A 191 -43.69 -20.11 2.49
C TYR A 191 -42.46 -19.31 2.93
N ARG A 192 -41.25 -19.65 2.47
CA ARG A 192 -40.02 -18.91 2.82
C ARG A 192 -40.04 -17.49 2.27
N TYR A 193 -40.48 -17.31 1.03
CA TYR A 193 -40.41 -16.03 0.33
C TYR A 193 -41.76 -15.32 0.16
N GLY A 194 -42.86 -15.91 0.65
CA GLY A 194 -44.20 -15.34 0.49
C GLY A 194 -44.72 -15.37 -0.95
N ILE A 195 -44.33 -16.36 -1.76
CA ILE A 195 -44.76 -16.48 -3.16
C ILE A 195 -46.19 -17.03 -3.17
N GLY A 196 -47.16 -16.20 -3.53
CA GLY A 196 -48.58 -16.57 -3.58
C GLY A 196 -49.24 -16.84 -2.22
N THR A 197 -48.53 -16.60 -1.11
CA THR A 197 -49.00 -16.79 0.27
C THR A 197 -48.26 -15.85 1.24
N GLU A 198 -48.68 -15.77 2.49
CA GLU A 198 -47.93 -15.03 3.51
C GLU A 198 -46.66 -15.78 3.92
N MET A 199 -45.58 -15.03 4.17
CA MET A 199 -44.31 -15.59 4.64
C MET A 199 -44.50 -16.37 5.96
N ASN A 200 -44.01 -17.59 6.00
CA ASN A 200 -44.09 -18.47 7.17
C ASN A 200 -42.90 -19.43 7.22
N GLU A 201 -41.82 -19.00 7.86
CA GLU A 201 -40.57 -19.75 7.93
C GLU A 201 -40.72 -21.11 8.62
N ALA A 202 -41.59 -21.20 9.65
CA ALA A 202 -41.83 -22.46 10.36
C ALA A 202 -42.46 -23.52 9.44
N LYS A 203 -43.44 -23.12 8.61
CA LYS A 203 -44.01 -24.00 7.58
C LYS A 203 -43.00 -24.33 6.50
N ALA A 204 -42.17 -23.37 6.08
CA ALA A 204 -41.10 -23.63 5.11
C ALA A 204 -40.16 -24.74 5.62
N PHE A 205 -39.70 -24.63 6.87
CA PHE A 205 -38.85 -25.63 7.52
C PHE A 205 -39.51 -27.02 7.57
N GLU A 206 -40.78 -27.10 7.97
CA GLU A 206 -41.51 -28.38 8.00
C GLU A 206 -41.62 -29.02 6.62
N PHE A 207 -41.95 -28.25 5.57
CA PHE A 207 -42.03 -28.79 4.20
C PHE A 207 -40.66 -29.20 3.64
N TYR A 208 -39.58 -28.47 3.93
CA TYR A 208 -38.23 -28.92 3.58
C TYR A 208 -37.90 -30.23 4.29
N LYS A 209 -38.24 -30.37 5.58
CA LYS A 209 -38.02 -31.60 6.35
C LYS A 209 -38.80 -32.79 5.78
N GLU A 210 -40.03 -32.58 5.35
CA GLU A 210 -40.83 -33.62 4.67
C GLU A 210 -40.22 -34.05 3.33
N ALA A 211 -39.79 -33.09 2.51
CA ALA A 211 -39.15 -33.37 1.22
C ALA A 211 -37.79 -34.06 1.41
N ALA A 212 -36.98 -33.63 2.39
CA ALA A 212 -35.70 -34.23 2.74
C ALA A 212 -35.84 -35.68 3.21
N LYS A 213 -36.84 -35.99 4.06
CA LYS A 213 -37.15 -37.38 4.48
C LYS A 213 -37.44 -38.31 3.30
N LYS A 214 -37.92 -37.76 2.18
CA LYS A 214 -38.18 -38.49 0.93
C LYS A 214 -36.99 -38.49 -0.04
N GLY A 215 -35.82 -38.02 0.39
CA GLY A 215 -34.59 -38.04 -0.39
C GLY A 215 -34.35 -36.80 -1.25
N HIS A 216 -35.09 -35.69 -1.05
CA HIS A 216 -34.83 -34.46 -1.78
C HIS A 216 -33.56 -33.75 -1.28
N ILE A 217 -32.48 -33.87 -2.06
CA ILE A 217 -31.13 -33.40 -1.68
C ILE A 217 -31.10 -31.89 -1.40
N THR A 218 -31.73 -31.07 -2.23
CA THR A 218 -31.78 -29.60 -2.06
C THR A 218 -32.53 -29.22 -0.79
N SER A 219 -33.53 -30.01 -0.38
CA SER A 219 -34.20 -29.79 0.91
C SER A 219 -33.31 -30.15 2.10
N ILE A 220 -32.46 -31.18 2.00
CA ILE A 220 -31.45 -31.48 3.04
C ILE A 220 -30.50 -30.28 3.20
N TYR A 221 -30.07 -29.67 2.08
CA TYR A 221 -29.28 -28.43 2.10
C TYR A 221 -30.03 -27.26 2.76
N ASN A 222 -31.28 -26.98 2.36
CA ASN A 222 -32.08 -25.89 2.92
C ASN A 222 -32.33 -26.06 4.43
N ILE A 223 -32.46 -27.30 4.93
CA ILE A 223 -32.53 -27.55 6.38
C ILE A 223 -31.23 -27.12 7.07
N GLY A 224 -30.08 -27.36 6.43
CA GLY A 224 -28.78 -26.85 6.88
C GLY A 224 -28.77 -25.33 6.99
N GLU A 225 -29.28 -24.62 5.98
CA GLU A 225 -29.43 -23.15 6.01
C GLU A 225 -30.39 -22.70 7.10
N CYS A 226 -31.53 -23.37 7.27
CA CYS A 226 -32.48 -23.07 8.34
C CYS A 226 -31.84 -23.15 9.73
N TYR A 227 -31.05 -24.19 10.00
CA TYR A 227 -30.31 -24.30 11.26
C TYR A 227 -29.17 -23.29 11.39
N GLN A 228 -28.53 -22.91 10.28
CA GLN A 228 -27.45 -21.93 10.31
C GLN A 228 -27.99 -20.54 10.66
N ASP A 229 -29.03 -20.11 9.94
CA ASP A 229 -29.51 -18.73 9.94
C ASP A 229 -30.70 -18.52 10.89
N GLY A 230 -31.32 -19.61 11.37
CA GLY A 230 -32.44 -19.59 12.32
C GLY A 230 -33.80 -19.41 11.66
N ILE A 231 -33.94 -19.85 10.40
CA ILE A 231 -35.15 -19.68 9.60
C ILE A 231 -36.18 -20.73 10.02
N GLY A 232 -37.23 -20.31 10.73
CA GLY A 232 -38.31 -21.19 11.18
C GLY A 232 -37.95 -22.19 12.29
N ILE A 233 -36.69 -22.19 12.75
CA ILE A 233 -36.18 -23.04 13.83
C ILE A 233 -35.04 -22.34 14.57
N GLU A 234 -34.76 -22.73 15.81
CA GLU A 234 -33.62 -22.23 16.57
C GLU A 234 -32.28 -22.55 15.89
N ARG A 235 -31.37 -21.56 15.90
CA ARG A 235 -30.03 -21.69 15.31
C ARG A 235 -29.23 -22.82 15.97
N ASN A 236 -28.63 -23.67 15.15
CA ASN A 236 -27.75 -24.73 15.61
C ASN A 236 -26.66 -25.03 14.57
N LYS A 237 -25.45 -24.49 14.78
CA LYS A 237 -24.32 -24.65 13.86
C LYS A 237 -23.88 -26.11 13.68
N VAL A 238 -23.99 -26.93 14.73
CA VAL A 238 -23.61 -28.36 14.66
C VAL A 238 -24.57 -29.12 13.76
N ARG A 239 -25.88 -28.91 13.93
CA ARG A 239 -26.89 -29.50 13.04
C ARG A 239 -26.76 -28.99 11.61
N ALA A 240 -26.51 -27.69 11.41
CA ALA A 240 -26.25 -27.13 10.08
C ALA A 240 -25.10 -27.87 9.38
N PHE A 241 -23.98 -28.08 10.07
CA PHE A 241 -22.85 -28.85 9.57
C PHE A 241 -23.22 -30.30 9.23
N GLU A 242 -23.99 -30.99 10.07
CA GLU A 242 -24.45 -32.36 9.81
C GLU A 242 -25.31 -32.45 8.54
N PHE A 243 -26.27 -31.55 8.36
CA PHE A 243 -27.12 -31.51 7.16
C PHE A 243 -26.36 -31.11 5.89
N TYR A 244 -25.42 -30.15 5.98
CA TYR A 244 -24.52 -29.88 4.85
C TYR A 244 -23.65 -31.08 4.50
N LYS A 245 -23.19 -31.83 5.51
CA LYS A 245 -22.42 -33.06 5.29
C LYS A 245 -23.25 -34.12 4.57
N GLU A 246 -24.47 -34.37 5.04
CA GLU A 246 -25.40 -35.31 4.43
C GLU A 246 -25.72 -34.92 2.99
N ALA A 247 -26.06 -33.65 2.73
CA ALA A 247 -26.33 -33.17 1.38
C ALA A 247 -25.10 -33.28 0.46
N ALA A 248 -23.90 -33.00 0.97
CA ALA A 248 -22.64 -33.13 0.24
C ALA A 248 -22.30 -34.59 -0.11
N GLU A 249 -22.53 -35.53 0.81
CA GLU A 249 -22.37 -36.97 0.58
C GLU A 249 -23.34 -37.48 -0.49
N ASN A 250 -24.52 -36.87 -0.60
CA ASN A 250 -25.49 -37.11 -1.67
C ASN A 250 -25.20 -36.31 -2.97
N GLY A 251 -24.07 -35.60 -3.05
CA GLY A 251 -23.61 -34.93 -4.26
C GLY A 251 -24.04 -33.47 -4.44
N HIS A 252 -24.67 -32.84 -3.44
CA HIS A 252 -25.03 -31.41 -3.51
C HIS A 252 -23.79 -30.52 -3.53
N ILE A 253 -23.56 -29.85 -4.66
CA ILE A 253 -22.31 -29.13 -4.91
C ILE A 253 -22.15 -27.93 -3.94
N THR A 254 -23.21 -27.16 -3.72
CA THR A 254 -23.17 -26.02 -2.78
C THR A 254 -22.94 -26.47 -1.34
N SER A 255 -23.42 -27.67 -0.96
CA SER A 255 -23.14 -28.21 0.37
C SER A 255 -21.68 -28.59 0.55
N ILE A 256 -21.03 -29.13 -0.50
CA ILE A 256 -19.58 -29.39 -0.46
C ILE A 256 -18.80 -28.09 -0.27
N TYR A 257 -19.22 -27.01 -0.93
CA TYR A 257 -18.66 -25.67 -0.71
C TYR A 257 -18.88 -25.18 0.73
N LYS A 258 -20.11 -25.28 1.27
CA LYS A 258 -20.44 -24.90 2.66
C LYS A 258 -19.63 -25.71 3.67
N LEU A 259 -19.43 -27.01 3.45
CA LEU A 259 -18.51 -27.82 4.26
C LEU A 259 -17.09 -27.26 4.28
N GLY A 260 -16.60 -26.80 3.12
CA GLY A 260 -15.31 -26.11 3.04
C GLY A 260 -15.25 -24.90 3.98
N LYS A 261 -16.29 -24.05 3.95
CA LYS A 261 -16.41 -22.90 4.87
C LYS A 261 -16.50 -23.34 6.34
N CYS A 262 -17.29 -24.38 6.64
CA CYS A 262 -17.40 -24.92 8.00
C CYS A 262 -16.05 -25.39 8.53
N TYR A 263 -15.26 -26.12 7.74
CA TYR A 263 -13.92 -26.55 8.14
C TYR A 263 -12.92 -25.39 8.23
N GLN A 264 -13.01 -24.39 7.38
CA GLN A 264 -12.13 -23.21 7.45
C GLN A 264 -12.41 -22.39 8.72
N GLY A 265 -13.68 -22.10 8.98
CA GLY A 265 -14.14 -21.25 10.08
C GLY A 265 -14.33 -21.98 11.42
N GLY A 266 -14.40 -23.32 11.42
CA GLY A 266 -14.76 -24.11 12.61
C GLY A 266 -16.24 -23.97 12.97
N ILE A 267 -17.11 -23.86 11.96
CA ILE A 267 -18.56 -23.64 12.15
C ILE A 267 -19.21 -25.01 12.30
N GLY A 268 -19.68 -25.33 13.51
CA GLY A 268 -20.32 -26.62 13.82
C GLY A 268 -19.37 -27.83 13.84
N THR A 269 -18.08 -27.61 13.61
CA THR A 269 -17.03 -28.64 13.57
C THR A 269 -15.68 -28.04 13.95
N GLU A 270 -14.66 -28.86 14.17
CA GLU A 270 -13.29 -28.38 14.43
C GLU A 270 -12.67 -27.74 13.17
N LYS A 271 -11.90 -26.66 13.38
CA LYS A 271 -11.14 -26.01 12.30
C LYS A 271 -10.17 -26.99 11.65
N SER A 272 -10.25 -27.14 10.34
CA SER A 272 -9.35 -27.98 9.55
C SER A 272 -9.09 -27.39 8.17
N LYS A 273 -7.99 -26.65 8.04
CA LYS A 273 -7.57 -26.04 6.76
C LYS A 273 -7.42 -27.07 5.64
N VAL A 274 -6.93 -28.27 5.95
CA VAL A 274 -6.74 -29.35 4.97
C VAL A 274 -8.08 -29.90 4.48
N LYS A 275 -9.06 -30.11 5.37
CA LYS A 275 -10.40 -30.55 4.96
C LYS A 275 -11.11 -29.46 4.17
N ALA A 276 -10.96 -28.19 4.57
CA ALA A 276 -11.49 -27.05 3.83
C ALA A 276 -10.99 -27.03 2.38
N PHE A 277 -9.66 -27.10 2.19
CA PHE A 277 -9.05 -27.15 0.86
C PHE A 277 -9.57 -28.32 0.01
N LYS A 278 -9.70 -29.52 0.61
CA LYS A 278 -10.23 -30.70 -0.09
C LYS A 278 -11.68 -30.49 -0.54
N SER A 279 -12.53 -29.96 0.33
CA SER A 279 -13.93 -29.67 0.01
C SER A 279 -14.05 -28.61 -1.09
N TYR A 280 -13.30 -27.50 -1.02
CA TYR A 280 -13.28 -26.53 -2.10
C TYR A 280 -12.79 -27.13 -3.42
N LYS A 281 -11.74 -27.95 -3.38
CA LYS A 281 -11.25 -28.65 -4.57
C LYS A 281 -12.32 -29.53 -5.21
N GLU A 282 -13.03 -30.33 -4.41
CA GLU A 282 -14.10 -31.18 -4.90
C GLU A 282 -15.25 -30.37 -5.51
N ALA A 283 -15.72 -29.31 -4.82
CA ALA A 283 -16.79 -28.46 -5.33
C ALA A 283 -16.39 -27.73 -6.63
N ALA A 284 -15.13 -27.27 -6.73
CA ALA A 284 -14.60 -26.63 -7.94
C ALA A 284 -14.46 -27.62 -9.12
N GLU A 285 -14.02 -28.86 -8.86
CA GLU A 285 -13.98 -29.93 -9.88
C GLU A 285 -15.40 -30.24 -10.40
N LYS A 286 -16.44 -30.04 -9.58
CA LYS A 286 -17.86 -30.12 -9.95
C LYS A 286 -18.45 -28.81 -10.51
N GLY A 287 -17.63 -27.78 -10.70
CA GLY A 287 -18.02 -26.53 -11.37
C GLY A 287 -18.45 -25.37 -10.46
N HIS A 288 -18.39 -25.50 -9.12
CA HIS A 288 -18.77 -24.42 -8.21
C HIS A 288 -17.81 -23.23 -8.30
N ILE A 289 -18.32 -22.07 -8.72
CA ILE A 289 -17.52 -20.89 -9.07
C ILE A 289 -16.78 -20.33 -7.84
N ASP A 290 -17.45 -20.14 -6.71
CA ASP A 290 -16.82 -19.60 -5.49
C ASP A 290 -15.74 -20.55 -4.92
N SER A 291 -15.88 -21.85 -5.19
CA SER A 291 -14.88 -22.84 -4.76
C SER A 291 -13.61 -22.73 -5.60
N ILE A 292 -13.72 -22.42 -6.90
CA ILE A 292 -12.58 -22.13 -7.76
C ILE A 292 -11.83 -20.90 -7.23
N HIS A 293 -12.55 -19.85 -6.83
CA HIS A 293 -11.96 -18.69 -6.17
C HIS A 293 -11.23 -19.06 -4.87
N ASN A 294 -11.90 -19.79 -3.98
CA ASN A 294 -11.34 -20.18 -2.68
C ASN A 294 -10.11 -21.10 -2.79
N ILE A 295 -10.00 -21.91 -3.84
CA ILE A 295 -8.76 -22.64 -4.15
C ILE A 295 -7.63 -21.67 -4.49
N GLY A 296 -7.92 -20.64 -5.30
CA GLY A 296 -6.97 -19.56 -5.57
C GLY A 296 -6.47 -18.90 -4.30
N TYR A 297 -7.39 -18.57 -3.39
CA TYR A 297 -7.11 -18.02 -2.07
C TYR A 297 -6.26 -18.96 -1.20
N CYS A 298 -6.60 -20.25 -1.17
CA CYS A 298 -5.82 -21.26 -0.47
C CYS A 298 -4.37 -21.36 -0.98
N TYR A 299 -4.16 -21.30 -2.30
CA TYR A 299 -2.82 -21.28 -2.88
C TYR A 299 -2.06 -19.98 -2.61
N GLN A 300 -2.72 -18.83 -2.57
CA GLN A 300 -2.06 -17.54 -2.31
C GLN A 300 -1.54 -17.46 -0.88
N TYR A 301 -2.34 -17.91 0.10
CA TYR A 301 -2.03 -17.76 1.51
C TYR A 301 -1.53 -19.05 2.18
N GLY A 302 -1.51 -20.18 1.48
CA GLY A 302 -1.05 -21.47 2.01
C GLY A 302 -2.05 -22.10 2.99
N ILE A 303 -3.34 -21.97 2.73
CA ILE A 303 -4.41 -22.50 3.60
C ILE A 303 -4.67 -23.96 3.22
N GLY A 304 -4.25 -24.89 4.07
CA GLY A 304 -4.49 -26.33 3.87
C GLY A 304 -3.64 -26.96 2.78
N ILE A 305 -2.81 -26.18 2.09
CA ILE A 305 -1.88 -26.59 1.05
C ILE A 305 -0.66 -25.65 1.04
N TYR A 306 0.45 -26.09 0.44
CA TYR A 306 1.62 -25.24 0.25
C TYR A 306 1.32 -24.02 -0.65
N LYS A 307 1.83 -22.86 -0.23
CA LYS A 307 1.70 -21.59 -0.96
C LYS A 307 2.26 -21.70 -2.38
N ASN A 308 1.47 -21.29 -3.37
CA ASN A 308 1.85 -21.29 -4.78
C ASN A 308 1.13 -20.15 -5.53
N LYS A 309 1.81 -19.00 -5.65
CA LYS A 309 1.24 -17.81 -6.28
C LYS A 309 0.84 -18.03 -7.75
N ILE A 310 1.60 -18.83 -8.51
CA ILE A 310 1.31 -19.12 -9.93
C ILE A 310 0.00 -19.91 -10.06
N LYS A 311 -0.23 -20.90 -9.19
CA LYS A 311 -1.51 -21.62 -9.15
C LYS A 311 -2.65 -20.71 -8.71
N ALA A 312 -2.43 -19.87 -7.70
CA ALA A 312 -3.43 -18.90 -7.25
C ALA A 312 -3.93 -18.03 -8.42
N PHE A 313 -2.99 -17.42 -9.16
CA PHE A 313 -3.29 -16.62 -10.35
C PHE A 313 -4.10 -17.39 -11.40
N LYS A 314 -3.75 -18.66 -11.66
CA LYS A 314 -4.51 -19.51 -12.61
C LYS A 314 -5.95 -19.73 -12.18
N TYR A 315 -6.19 -20.03 -10.90
CA TYR A 315 -7.54 -20.27 -10.38
C TYR A 315 -8.37 -18.98 -10.31
N TYR A 316 -7.78 -17.85 -9.92
CA TYR A 316 -8.47 -16.55 -10.02
C TYR A 316 -8.84 -16.22 -11.46
N LYS A 317 -7.94 -16.48 -12.41
CA LYS A 317 -8.22 -16.29 -13.84
C LYS A 317 -9.35 -17.17 -14.34
N GLU A 318 -9.44 -18.41 -13.86
CA GLU A 318 -10.53 -19.31 -14.21
C GLU A 318 -11.86 -18.84 -13.61
N ALA A 319 -11.89 -18.51 -12.32
CA ALA A 319 -13.10 -18.03 -11.65
C ALA A 319 -13.61 -16.71 -12.25
N ALA A 320 -12.71 -15.77 -12.56
CA ALA A 320 -13.04 -14.52 -13.23
C ALA A 320 -13.68 -14.73 -14.61
N LYS A 321 -13.15 -15.67 -15.41
CA LYS A 321 -13.75 -16.05 -16.70
C LYS A 321 -15.16 -16.64 -16.58
N LYS A 322 -15.47 -17.24 -15.43
CA LYS A 322 -16.79 -17.78 -15.09
C LYS A 322 -17.70 -16.72 -14.43
N GLY A 323 -17.30 -15.45 -14.40
CA GLY A 323 -18.10 -14.35 -13.85
C GLY A 323 -17.94 -14.10 -12.35
N HIS A 324 -16.96 -14.72 -11.67
CA HIS A 324 -16.73 -14.47 -10.25
C HIS A 324 -16.15 -13.06 -10.03
N VAL A 325 -17.00 -12.13 -9.62
CA VAL A 325 -16.71 -10.70 -9.45
C VAL A 325 -15.46 -10.45 -8.61
N TYR A 326 -15.38 -11.05 -7.42
CA TYR A 326 -14.22 -10.85 -6.53
C TYR A 326 -12.91 -11.47 -7.07
N SER A 327 -13.00 -12.44 -7.99
CA SER A 327 -11.80 -12.97 -8.66
C SER A 327 -11.28 -12.01 -9.72
N ILE A 328 -12.16 -11.21 -10.34
CA ILE A 328 -11.75 -10.14 -11.27
C ILE A 328 -10.95 -9.08 -10.50
N TYR A 329 -11.42 -8.67 -9.32
CA TYR A 329 -10.65 -7.81 -8.41
C TYR A 329 -9.28 -8.43 -8.03
N LYS A 330 -9.26 -9.70 -7.59
CA LYS A 330 -7.99 -10.39 -7.25
C LYS A 330 -7.03 -10.51 -8.43
N LEU A 331 -7.53 -10.62 -9.66
CA LEU A 331 -6.67 -10.56 -10.85
C LEU A 331 -6.01 -9.19 -11.01
N GLY A 332 -6.74 -8.12 -10.74
CA GLY A 332 -6.20 -6.76 -10.70
C GLY A 332 -5.01 -6.67 -9.74
N GLU A 333 -5.19 -7.15 -8.50
CA GLU A 333 -4.11 -7.18 -7.51
C GLU A 333 -2.93 -8.05 -7.97
N CYS A 334 -3.21 -9.19 -8.61
CA CYS A 334 -2.15 -10.06 -9.13
C CYS A 334 -1.30 -9.36 -10.18
N TYR A 335 -1.91 -8.61 -11.09
CA TYR A 335 -1.18 -7.84 -12.09
C TYR A 335 -0.48 -6.61 -11.50
N GLN A 336 -1.08 -5.91 -10.54
CA GLN A 336 -0.46 -4.74 -9.89
C GLN A 336 0.79 -5.12 -9.11
N TYR A 337 0.72 -6.18 -8.29
CA TYR A 337 1.78 -6.57 -7.38
C TYR A 337 2.69 -7.70 -7.91
N GLY A 338 2.38 -8.27 -9.07
CA GLY A 338 3.13 -9.38 -9.65
C GLY A 338 2.95 -10.70 -8.88
N ILE A 339 1.72 -10.96 -8.40
CA ILE A 339 1.42 -12.18 -7.62
C ILE A 339 1.15 -13.32 -8.60
N GLY A 340 2.17 -14.16 -8.82
CA GLY A 340 2.03 -15.35 -9.68
C GLY A 340 2.02 -15.06 -11.18
N THR A 341 2.24 -13.80 -11.55
CA THR A 341 2.39 -13.27 -12.91
C THR A 341 3.39 -12.11 -12.87
N GLU A 342 3.90 -11.68 -14.01
CA GLU A 342 4.65 -10.41 -14.13
C GLU A 342 3.75 -9.22 -13.82
N LYS A 343 4.34 -8.14 -13.27
CA LYS A 343 3.64 -6.88 -13.01
C LYS A 343 3.15 -6.28 -14.34
N ASN A 344 1.90 -5.80 -14.37
CA ASN A 344 1.30 -5.19 -15.55
C ASN A 344 0.19 -4.23 -15.14
N GLU A 345 0.49 -2.92 -15.13
CA GLU A 345 -0.45 -1.91 -14.66
C GLU A 345 -1.68 -1.76 -15.55
N ILE A 346 -1.53 -1.91 -16.88
CA ILE A 346 -2.65 -1.82 -17.83
C ILE A 346 -3.66 -2.93 -17.57
N LYS A 347 -3.21 -4.18 -17.41
CA LYS A 347 -4.10 -5.31 -17.09
C LYS A 347 -4.70 -5.20 -15.69
N ALA A 348 -3.98 -4.60 -14.74
CA ALA A 348 -4.52 -4.32 -13.42
C ALA A 348 -5.69 -3.33 -13.52
N PHE A 349 -5.49 -2.21 -14.21
CA PHE A 349 -6.52 -1.21 -14.49
C PHE A 349 -7.74 -1.80 -15.21
N GLU A 350 -7.54 -2.58 -16.28
CA GLU A 350 -8.62 -3.25 -17.00
C GLU A 350 -9.43 -4.19 -16.09
N SER A 351 -8.75 -4.93 -15.22
CA SER A 351 -9.39 -5.86 -14.28
C SER A 351 -10.21 -5.10 -13.23
N TYR A 352 -9.67 -4.06 -12.62
CA TYR A 352 -10.42 -3.24 -11.65
C TYR A 352 -11.62 -2.57 -12.30
N ARG A 353 -11.47 -2.03 -13.51
CA ARG A 353 -12.58 -1.44 -14.26
C ARG A 353 -13.69 -2.44 -14.54
N GLU A 354 -13.34 -3.68 -14.92
CA GLU A 354 -14.32 -4.73 -15.17
C GLU A 354 -15.01 -5.20 -13.87
N ALA A 355 -14.26 -5.26 -12.76
CA ALA A 355 -14.84 -5.60 -11.46
C ALA A 355 -15.86 -4.54 -10.98
N VAL A 356 -15.55 -3.25 -11.13
CA VAL A 356 -16.51 -2.15 -10.86
C VAL A 356 -17.75 -2.28 -11.74
N LYS A 357 -17.57 -2.53 -13.04
CA LYS A 357 -18.69 -2.73 -13.97
C LYS A 357 -19.56 -3.95 -13.61
N SER A 358 -18.93 -4.98 -13.05
CA SER A 358 -19.59 -6.20 -12.56
C SER A 358 -20.21 -6.04 -11.16
N GLY A 359 -20.20 -4.83 -10.59
CA GLY A 359 -20.84 -4.52 -9.32
C GLY A 359 -19.97 -4.74 -8.08
N ASP A 360 -18.63 -4.79 -8.21
CA ASP A 360 -17.74 -4.81 -7.05
C ASP A 360 -17.42 -3.38 -6.56
N PRO A 361 -17.98 -2.94 -5.42
CA PRO A 361 -17.71 -1.60 -4.93
C PRO A 361 -16.30 -1.45 -4.35
N ARG A 362 -15.66 -2.56 -3.91
CA ARG A 362 -14.26 -2.56 -3.41
C ARG A 362 -13.27 -2.14 -4.48
N SER A 363 -13.48 -2.59 -5.71
CA SER A 363 -12.65 -2.25 -6.87
C SER A 363 -12.69 -0.75 -7.22
N MET A 364 -13.69 0.00 -6.77
CA MET A 364 -13.78 1.44 -7.02
C MET A 364 -12.62 2.20 -6.37
N HIS A 365 -12.18 1.78 -5.18
CA HIS A 365 -11.03 2.37 -4.50
C HIS A 365 -9.75 2.23 -5.34
N GLU A 366 -9.40 1.02 -5.74
CA GLU A 366 -8.19 0.76 -6.53
C GLU A 366 -8.29 1.38 -7.94
N LEU A 367 -9.48 1.39 -8.54
CA LEU A 367 -9.69 2.09 -9.81
C LEU A 367 -9.52 3.61 -9.67
N GLY A 368 -9.98 4.19 -8.56
CA GLY A 368 -9.75 5.60 -8.22
C GLY A 368 -8.26 5.90 -8.13
N LYS A 369 -7.48 5.03 -7.48
CA LYS A 369 -6.01 5.14 -7.40
C LYS A 369 -5.37 5.05 -8.78
N CYS A 370 -5.85 4.17 -9.65
CA CYS A 370 -5.38 4.10 -11.04
C CYS A 370 -5.54 5.43 -11.78
N TYR A 371 -6.72 6.06 -11.70
CA TYR A 371 -6.94 7.36 -12.34
C TYR A 371 -6.19 8.51 -11.67
N GLN A 372 -6.09 8.52 -10.33
CA GLN A 372 -5.39 9.57 -9.60
C GLN A 372 -3.91 9.62 -9.98
N TYR A 373 -3.24 8.45 -9.96
CA TYR A 373 -1.80 8.35 -10.16
C TYR A 373 -1.40 8.02 -11.60
N GLY A 374 -2.35 7.71 -12.48
CA GLY A 374 -2.08 7.32 -13.87
C GLY A 374 -1.49 5.92 -14.01
N LYS A 375 -1.92 4.97 -13.16
CA LYS A 375 -1.42 3.59 -13.18
C LYS A 375 -2.21 2.77 -14.19
N GLY A 376 -1.59 2.45 -15.32
CA GLY A 376 -2.22 1.70 -16.41
C GLY A 376 -3.26 2.47 -17.23
N THR A 377 -3.42 3.77 -16.97
CA THR A 377 -4.32 4.71 -17.65
C THR A 377 -3.74 6.13 -17.57
N ASP A 378 -4.23 7.04 -18.40
CA ASP A 378 -3.93 8.47 -18.22
C ASP A 378 -4.50 8.99 -16.89
N LYS A 379 -3.82 9.99 -16.32
CA LYS A 379 -4.25 10.63 -15.07
C LYS A 379 -5.57 11.39 -15.28
N ASP A 380 -6.52 11.13 -14.39
CA ASP A 380 -7.83 11.79 -14.36
C ASP A 380 -8.28 11.95 -12.90
N LYS A 381 -7.85 13.06 -12.29
CA LYS A 381 -8.14 13.35 -10.87
C LYS A 381 -9.64 13.50 -10.61
N SER A 382 -10.40 14.06 -11.55
CA SER A 382 -11.85 14.25 -11.40
C SER A 382 -12.58 12.91 -11.40
N LYS A 383 -12.19 11.99 -12.27
CA LYS A 383 -12.76 10.64 -12.27
C LYS A 383 -12.35 9.83 -11.03
N ALA A 384 -11.13 10.01 -10.55
CA ALA A 384 -10.70 9.42 -9.28
C ALA A 384 -11.57 9.91 -8.11
N PHE A 385 -11.83 11.21 -8.03
CA PHE A 385 -12.70 11.81 -7.02
C PHE A 385 -14.12 11.23 -7.05
N GLU A 386 -14.74 11.15 -8.24
CA GLU A 386 -16.09 10.58 -8.37
C GLU A 386 -16.13 9.10 -7.95
N LEU A 387 -15.11 8.31 -8.29
CA LEU A 387 -15.02 6.91 -7.87
C LEU A 387 -14.87 6.75 -6.36
N TYR A 388 -14.03 7.56 -5.70
CA TYR A 388 -13.91 7.54 -4.24
C TYR A 388 -15.21 7.94 -3.55
N LYS A 389 -15.90 8.95 -4.10
CA LYS A 389 -17.20 9.40 -3.60
C LYS A 389 -18.28 8.35 -3.78
N GLU A 390 -18.35 7.70 -4.93
CA GLU A 390 -19.30 6.62 -5.21
C GLU A 390 -19.03 5.41 -4.30
N ALA A 391 -17.76 5.04 -4.12
CA ALA A 391 -17.34 3.97 -3.21
C ALA A 391 -17.71 4.28 -1.75
N ALA A 392 -17.58 5.53 -1.32
CA ALA A 392 -18.00 5.97 0.00
C ALA A 392 -19.52 5.85 0.18
N LEU A 393 -20.32 6.32 -0.78
CA LEU A 393 -21.79 6.37 -0.68
C LEU A 393 -22.47 5.00 -0.81
N LYS A 394 -22.08 4.17 -1.79
CA LYS A 394 -22.75 2.88 -2.03
C LYS A 394 -22.57 1.90 -0.89
N ASN A 395 -21.47 2.02 -0.17
CA ASN A 395 -21.09 1.05 0.82
C ASN A 395 -21.51 1.43 2.26
N THR A 396 -21.84 2.70 2.54
CA THR A 396 -22.46 3.09 3.81
C THR A 396 -23.86 2.49 3.97
N ASP A 397 -24.61 2.36 2.87
CA ASP A 397 -25.93 1.69 2.85
C ASP A 397 -25.80 0.17 3.07
N GLU A 398 -24.75 -0.46 2.54
CA GLU A 398 -24.44 -1.89 2.73
C GLU A 398 -23.88 -2.21 4.13
N LEU A 399 -23.16 -1.27 4.76
CA LEU A 399 -22.69 -1.38 6.15
C LEU A 399 -23.86 -1.39 7.16
N HIS A 400 -24.92 -0.62 6.89
CA HIS A 400 -26.12 -0.57 7.73
C HIS A 400 -27.10 -1.72 7.48
N ASN A 401 -27.19 -2.23 6.25
CA ASN A 401 -28.05 -3.36 5.89
C ASN A 401 -27.34 -4.73 5.91
N CYS A 402 -26.07 -4.78 6.33
CA CYS A 402 -25.34 -6.03 6.44
C CYS A 402 -25.91 -6.88 7.59
N PRO A 403 -26.48 -8.07 7.34
CA PRO A 403 -26.84 -8.97 8.42
C PRO A 403 -25.56 -9.28 9.20
N VAL A 404 -25.61 -9.00 10.51
CA VAL A 404 -24.50 -8.98 11.48
C VAL A 404 -23.68 -10.28 11.53
N PHE A 405 -24.07 -11.33 10.79
CA PHE A 405 -23.48 -12.66 10.85
C PHE A 405 -23.43 -13.39 9.51
N SER A 406 -23.03 -12.74 8.42
CA SER A 406 -22.64 -13.48 7.22
C SER A 406 -21.29 -14.17 7.45
N ASP A 407 -21.27 -15.50 7.29
CA ASP A 407 -20.15 -16.41 7.58
C ASP A 407 -18.91 -16.24 6.67
N ASP A 408 -18.77 -15.12 5.94
CA ASP A 408 -17.51 -14.69 5.33
C ASP A 408 -16.89 -13.56 6.14
N PHE A 409 -16.24 -13.92 7.24
CA PHE A 409 -15.41 -13.00 8.03
C PHE A 409 -14.40 -12.23 7.14
N ASP A 410 -13.85 -12.89 6.12
CA ASP A 410 -12.92 -12.29 5.16
C ASP A 410 -13.62 -11.32 4.17
N TYR A 411 -14.89 -11.52 3.81
CA TYR A 411 -15.61 -10.63 2.88
C TYR A 411 -16.00 -9.31 3.54
N HIS A 412 -16.59 -9.36 4.73
CA HIS A 412 -17.07 -8.18 5.45
C HIS A 412 -15.92 -7.33 6.01
N TYR A 413 -14.85 -7.98 6.48
CA TYR A 413 -13.65 -7.28 6.91
C TYR A 413 -13.00 -6.51 5.74
N ASN A 414 -12.84 -7.17 4.58
CA ASN A 414 -12.27 -6.52 3.40
C ASN A 414 -13.19 -5.41 2.86
N LEU A 415 -14.51 -5.59 2.88
CA LEU A 415 -15.44 -4.55 2.46
C LEU A 415 -15.36 -3.34 3.39
N ARG A 416 -15.44 -3.51 4.71
CA ARG A 416 -15.29 -2.42 5.69
C ARG A 416 -13.96 -1.69 5.53
N TYR A 417 -12.87 -2.42 5.34
CA TYR A 417 -11.55 -1.83 5.12
C TYR A 417 -11.51 -0.93 3.88
N GLU A 418 -11.99 -1.41 2.73
CA GLU A 418 -11.98 -0.64 1.48
C GLU A 418 -12.87 0.61 1.54
N ILE A 419 -13.94 0.57 2.34
CA ILE A 419 -14.80 1.74 2.61
C ILE A 419 -14.04 2.80 3.39
N LEU A 420 -13.37 2.40 4.47
CA LEU A 420 -12.56 3.31 5.28
C LEU A 420 -11.43 3.91 4.44
N CYS A 421 -10.77 3.11 3.60
CA CYS A 421 -9.75 3.59 2.67
C CYS A 421 -10.31 4.57 1.63
N SER A 422 -11.51 4.34 1.11
CA SER A 422 -12.18 5.24 0.15
C SER A 422 -12.60 6.56 0.79
N LEU A 423 -13.19 6.52 1.99
CA LEU A 423 -13.55 7.72 2.73
C LEU A 423 -12.32 8.53 3.13
N TYR A 424 -11.26 7.87 3.61
CA TYR A 424 -9.97 8.52 3.87
C TYR A 424 -9.44 9.23 2.62
N LYS A 425 -9.42 8.55 1.46
CA LYS A 425 -8.98 9.17 0.20
C LYS A 425 -9.90 10.30 -0.28
N LEU A 426 -11.21 10.21 -0.03
CA LEU A 426 -12.14 11.30 -0.30
C LEU A 426 -11.81 12.54 0.55
N GLY A 427 -11.47 12.36 1.83
CA GLY A 427 -10.99 13.44 2.71
C GLY A 427 -9.74 14.12 2.13
N ILE A 428 -8.75 13.32 1.71
CA ILE A 428 -7.51 13.81 1.06
C ILE A 428 -7.84 14.59 -0.21
N CYS A 429 -8.79 14.11 -1.03
CA CYS A 429 -9.22 14.82 -2.22
C CYS A 429 -9.81 16.21 -1.91
N TYR A 430 -10.62 16.33 -0.85
CA TYR A 430 -11.15 17.63 -0.43
C TYR A 430 -10.08 18.54 0.17
N GLN A 431 -9.17 18.01 0.99
CA GLN A 431 -8.10 18.81 1.60
C GLN A 431 -7.18 19.43 0.55
N TYR A 432 -6.72 18.63 -0.41
CA TYR A 432 -5.73 19.05 -1.41
C TYR A 432 -6.32 19.44 -2.77
N GLY A 433 -7.64 19.41 -2.94
CA GLY A 433 -8.30 19.76 -4.20
C GLY A 433 -7.99 18.78 -5.34
N ILE A 434 -7.87 17.49 -5.04
CA ILE A 434 -7.59 16.45 -6.04
C ILE A 434 -8.88 16.11 -6.78
N GLY A 435 -9.04 16.63 -7.99
CA GLY A 435 -10.22 16.38 -8.83
C GLY A 435 -11.47 17.17 -8.45
N THR A 436 -11.38 17.97 -7.39
CA THR A 436 -12.43 18.84 -6.84
C THR A 436 -11.79 20.16 -6.37
N LYS A 437 -12.60 21.14 -5.95
CA LYS A 437 -12.09 22.32 -5.26
C LYS A 437 -11.67 21.96 -3.83
N THR A 438 -10.66 22.66 -3.30
CA THR A 438 -10.24 22.55 -1.91
C THR A 438 -11.41 22.87 -0.97
N ASN A 439 -11.60 22.04 0.04
CA ASN A 439 -12.60 22.21 1.08
C ASN A 439 -12.12 21.54 2.38
N GLU A 440 -11.35 22.28 3.16
CA GLU A 440 -10.74 21.80 4.39
C GLU A 440 -11.77 21.44 5.47
N ILE A 441 -12.87 22.18 5.57
CA ILE A 441 -13.96 21.89 6.52
C ILE A 441 -14.57 20.52 6.19
N ARG A 442 -14.86 20.27 4.91
CA ARG A 442 -15.41 18.97 4.50
C ARG A 442 -14.42 17.83 4.68
N ALA A 443 -13.13 18.07 4.44
CA ALA A 443 -12.09 17.09 4.70
C ALA A 443 -12.03 16.73 6.20
N PHE A 444 -12.02 17.73 7.07
CA PHE A 444 -12.05 17.57 8.52
C PHE A 444 -13.26 16.76 8.99
N GLU A 445 -14.47 17.07 8.50
CA GLU A 445 -15.69 16.31 8.81
C GLU A 445 -15.56 14.84 8.44
N ILE A 446 -15.04 14.54 7.24
CA ILE A 446 -14.86 13.16 6.77
C ILE A 446 -13.80 12.44 7.61
N TYR A 447 -12.68 13.09 7.96
CA TYR A 447 -11.67 12.48 8.81
C TYR A 447 -12.22 12.17 10.19
N LYS A 448 -13.03 13.07 10.77
CA LYS A 448 -13.68 12.84 12.05
C LYS A 448 -14.65 11.65 12.00
N GLU A 449 -15.55 11.62 11.01
CA GLU A 449 -16.52 10.51 10.83
C GLU A 449 -15.81 9.17 10.64
N THR A 450 -14.75 9.15 9.82
CA THR A 450 -13.98 7.91 9.58
C THR A 450 -13.09 7.49 10.74
N ALA A 451 -12.58 8.44 11.53
CA ALA A 451 -11.86 8.16 12.77
C ALA A 451 -12.79 7.48 13.78
N GLU A 452 -14.03 7.93 13.93
CA GLU A 452 -15.05 7.29 14.78
C GLU A 452 -15.35 5.84 14.35
N LEU A 453 -15.20 5.54 13.05
CA LEU A 453 -15.34 4.18 12.51
C LEU A 453 -14.08 3.30 12.67
N GLY A 454 -12.99 3.83 13.22
CA GLY A 454 -11.73 3.13 13.50
C GLY A 454 -10.64 3.26 12.41
N CYS A 455 -10.73 4.23 11.51
CA CYS A 455 -9.68 4.45 10.50
C CYS A 455 -8.47 5.20 11.11
N TYR A 456 -7.39 4.48 11.40
CA TYR A 456 -6.19 5.06 11.99
C TYR A 456 -5.51 6.11 11.08
N ASN A 457 -5.61 5.98 9.75
CA ASN A 457 -5.08 6.99 8.82
C ASN A 457 -5.85 8.30 8.92
N SER A 458 -7.16 8.23 9.13
CA SER A 458 -7.98 9.41 9.34
C SER A 458 -7.76 10.02 10.72
N MET A 459 -7.53 9.22 11.77
CA MET A 459 -7.13 9.72 13.09
C MET A 459 -5.81 10.51 13.01
N HIS A 460 -4.84 10.00 12.25
CA HIS A 460 -3.58 10.70 11.98
C HIS A 460 -3.80 12.05 11.28
N GLU A 461 -4.57 12.09 10.19
CA GLU A 461 -4.87 13.34 9.50
C GLU A 461 -5.71 14.30 10.35
N LEU A 462 -6.60 13.78 11.18
CA LEU A 462 -7.36 14.56 12.16
C LEU A 462 -6.41 15.23 13.18
N GLY A 463 -5.37 14.51 13.63
CA GLY A 463 -4.31 15.07 14.46
C GLY A 463 -3.60 16.25 13.79
N LYS A 464 -3.27 16.13 12.50
CA LYS A 464 -2.70 17.25 11.73
C LYS A 464 -3.68 18.41 11.58
N CYS A 465 -4.96 18.13 11.33
CA CYS A 465 -5.99 19.16 11.24
C CYS A 465 -6.05 19.99 12.52
N TYR A 466 -6.05 19.34 13.69
CA TYR A 466 -6.02 20.04 14.98
C TYR A 466 -4.69 20.77 15.23
N GLN A 467 -3.54 20.18 14.87
CA GLN A 467 -2.23 20.79 15.11
C GLN A 467 -2.02 22.06 14.31
N TYR A 468 -2.48 22.09 13.06
CA TYR A 468 -2.23 23.20 12.12
C TYR A 468 -3.47 24.07 11.87
N GLY A 469 -4.65 23.71 12.40
CA GLY A 469 -5.90 24.45 12.21
C GLY A 469 -6.49 24.28 10.80
N ILE A 470 -6.38 23.09 10.21
CA ILE A 470 -6.90 22.80 8.86
C ILE A 470 -8.37 22.42 8.97
N GLY A 471 -9.28 23.26 8.47
CA GLY A 471 -10.73 23.03 8.53
C GLY A 471 -11.35 23.12 9.93
N THR A 472 -10.56 23.45 10.95
CA THR A 472 -10.95 23.57 12.36
C THR A 472 -10.04 24.57 13.09
N GLU A 473 -10.36 24.95 14.32
CA GLU A 473 -9.47 25.76 15.15
C GLU A 473 -8.27 24.94 15.64
N LYS A 474 -7.10 25.61 15.74
CA LYS A 474 -5.87 24.98 16.24
C LYS A 474 -6.07 24.51 17.69
N ASN A 475 -5.81 23.23 17.95
CA ASN A 475 -5.92 22.60 19.25
C ASN A 475 -4.85 21.51 19.43
N GLU A 476 -3.76 21.83 20.11
CA GLU A 476 -2.63 20.92 20.26
C GLU A 476 -2.97 19.70 21.14
N THR A 477 -3.88 19.84 22.11
CA THR A 477 -4.30 18.74 23.00
C THR A 477 -5.09 17.68 22.24
N GLU A 478 -6.06 18.10 21.40
CA GLU A 478 -6.82 17.17 20.56
C GLU A 478 -5.95 16.58 19.44
N ALA A 479 -4.95 17.33 18.95
CA ALA A 479 -3.97 16.81 18.02
C ALA A 479 -3.18 15.64 18.63
N PHE A 480 -2.62 15.85 19.82
CA PHE A 480 -1.88 14.83 20.56
C PHE A 480 -2.73 13.58 20.80
N LYS A 481 -3.97 13.77 21.26
CA LYS A 481 -4.92 12.66 21.50
C LYS A 481 -5.23 11.87 20.23
N SER A 482 -5.46 12.56 19.11
CA SER A 482 -5.74 11.89 17.82
C SER A 482 -4.54 11.07 17.33
N TYR A 483 -3.31 11.58 17.50
CA TYR A 483 -2.11 10.82 17.20
C TYR A 483 -1.92 9.62 18.14
N GLU A 484 -2.26 9.76 19.42
CA GLU A 484 -2.20 8.68 20.42
C GLU A 484 -3.17 7.54 20.07
N GLU A 485 -4.43 7.86 19.75
CA GLU A 485 -5.44 6.88 19.33
C GLU A 485 -5.01 6.14 18.05
N ALA A 486 -4.44 6.86 17.07
CA ALA A 486 -3.91 6.25 15.85
C ALA A 486 -2.70 5.35 16.10
N ALA A 487 -1.80 5.76 16.99
CA ALA A 487 -0.60 4.99 17.36
C ALA A 487 -0.96 3.72 18.14
N GLN A 488 -2.00 3.72 18.97
CA GLN A 488 -2.53 2.51 19.63
C GLN A 488 -3.03 1.46 18.63
N LEU A 489 -3.34 1.88 17.39
CA LEU A 489 -3.70 1.02 16.26
C LEU A 489 -2.49 0.71 15.34
N ASP A 490 -1.27 0.86 15.87
CA ASP A 490 0.02 0.61 15.20
C ASP A 490 0.28 1.52 13.96
N ASN A 491 -0.25 2.75 13.93
CA ASN A 491 0.07 3.69 12.84
C ASN A 491 1.49 4.29 12.99
N PRO A 492 2.42 4.03 12.04
CA PRO A 492 3.80 4.49 12.15
C PRO A 492 3.97 6.01 11.99
N ASP A 493 3.11 6.67 11.21
CA ASP A 493 3.19 8.13 11.00
C ASP A 493 2.75 8.89 12.25
N SER A 494 1.78 8.36 12.98
CA SER A 494 1.34 8.90 14.25
C SER A 494 2.36 8.69 15.35
N PHE A 495 3.06 7.54 15.39
CA PHE A 495 4.21 7.38 16.29
C PHE A 495 5.31 8.41 16.03
N LEU A 496 5.62 8.71 14.76
CA LEU A 496 6.58 9.76 14.42
C LEU A 496 6.11 11.13 14.95
N LYS A 497 4.83 11.48 14.73
CA LYS A 497 4.25 12.74 15.22
C LYS A 497 4.16 12.82 16.75
N LEU A 498 3.86 11.72 17.43
CA LEU A 498 3.93 11.66 18.90
C LEU A 498 5.34 11.91 19.40
N GLY A 499 6.36 11.37 18.72
CA GLY A 499 7.76 11.65 19.04
C GLY A 499 8.07 13.15 18.98
N GLU A 500 7.62 13.83 17.92
CA GLU A 500 7.75 15.28 17.78
C GLU A 500 6.98 16.04 18.89
N CYS A 501 5.75 15.61 19.19
CA CYS A 501 4.94 16.21 20.25
C CYS A 501 5.62 16.12 21.62
N TYR A 502 6.14 14.95 21.98
CA TYR A 502 6.89 14.76 23.23
C TYR A 502 8.22 15.52 23.24
N GLN A 503 8.92 15.62 22.11
CA GLN A 503 10.18 16.34 22.01
C GLN A 503 10.01 17.87 22.20
N HIS A 504 8.91 18.43 21.68
CA HIS A 504 8.67 19.87 21.65
C HIS A 504 7.62 20.35 22.66
N GLY A 505 6.91 19.44 23.34
CA GLY A 505 5.83 19.77 24.27
C GLY A 505 4.55 20.25 23.58
N ILE A 506 4.21 19.66 22.42
CA ILE A 506 3.01 20.03 21.65
C ILE A 506 1.82 19.24 22.18
N GLY A 507 0.89 19.92 22.85
CA GLY A 507 -0.31 19.28 23.43
C GLY A 507 -0.05 18.38 24.64
N THR A 508 1.22 18.27 25.08
CA THR A 508 1.69 17.45 26.19
C THR A 508 2.93 18.09 26.82
N GLU A 509 3.36 17.63 27.99
CA GLU A 509 4.63 18.07 28.58
C GLU A 509 5.83 17.49 27.80
N LYS A 510 6.92 18.27 27.72
CA LYS A 510 8.15 17.81 27.07
C LYS A 510 8.70 16.57 27.79
N ASN A 511 8.89 15.48 27.05
CA ASN A 511 9.40 14.22 27.58
C ASN A 511 10.29 13.50 26.56
N GLU A 512 11.60 13.55 26.76
CA GLU A 512 12.56 12.98 25.81
C GLU A 512 12.55 11.44 25.79
N ILE A 513 12.17 10.78 26.89
CA ILE A 513 12.08 9.31 26.97
C ILE A 513 10.91 8.82 26.12
N ASN A 514 9.72 9.42 26.29
CA ASN A 514 8.55 9.08 25.48
C ASN A 514 8.75 9.44 24.00
N ALA A 515 9.47 10.53 23.72
CA ALA A 515 9.85 10.88 22.35
C ALA A 515 10.70 9.78 21.70
N PHE A 516 11.75 9.33 22.40
CA PHE A 516 12.60 8.22 21.97
C PHE A 516 11.81 6.93 21.75
N GLU A 517 10.93 6.54 22.67
CA GLU A 517 10.11 5.34 22.53
C GLU A 517 9.19 5.42 21.31
N SER A 518 8.58 6.58 21.07
CA SER A 518 7.70 6.81 19.92
C SER A 518 8.48 6.71 18.60
N TYR A 519 9.66 7.34 18.50
CA TYR A 519 10.53 7.20 17.32
C TYR A 519 11.01 5.77 17.12
N ARG A 520 11.29 5.04 18.21
CA ARG A 520 11.67 3.62 18.16
C ARG A 520 10.53 2.77 17.60
N GLU A 521 9.30 2.94 18.06
CA GLU A 521 8.14 2.23 17.52
C GLU A 521 7.90 2.57 16.04
N ALA A 522 7.95 3.86 15.68
CA ALA A 522 7.85 4.30 14.28
C ALA A 522 8.91 3.64 13.39
N SER A 523 10.16 3.53 13.85
CA SER A 523 11.29 2.95 13.10
C SER A 523 11.12 1.47 12.76
N LYS A 524 10.30 0.72 13.50
CA LYS A 524 10.01 -0.70 13.20
C LYS A 524 9.32 -0.88 11.85
N SER A 525 8.60 0.13 11.37
CA SER A 525 8.02 0.14 10.01
C SER A 525 9.09 0.22 8.91
N GLY A 526 10.32 0.60 9.26
CA GLY A 526 11.43 0.74 8.35
C GLY A 526 11.38 2.01 7.49
N LYS A 527 10.63 3.03 7.92
CA LYS A 527 10.58 4.34 7.27
C LYS A 527 11.85 5.15 7.57
N PRO A 528 12.47 5.78 6.55
CA PRO A 528 13.69 6.59 6.70
C PRO A 528 13.56 7.71 7.75
N ASP A 529 12.46 8.47 7.72
CA ASP A 529 12.25 9.63 8.61
C ASP A 529 12.30 9.22 10.09
N SER A 530 11.65 8.10 10.42
CA SER A 530 11.62 7.55 11.77
C SER A 530 12.99 7.01 12.20
N MET A 531 13.72 6.36 11.29
CA MET A 531 15.09 5.88 11.54
C MET A 531 16.06 7.05 11.76
N HIS A 532 15.89 8.14 11.02
CA HIS A 532 16.71 9.34 11.16
C HIS A 532 16.48 10.06 12.49
N GLU A 533 15.23 10.29 12.90
CA GLU A 533 14.94 10.88 14.21
C GLU A 533 15.43 10.00 15.35
N LEU A 534 15.28 8.67 15.25
CA LEU A 534 15.85 7.74 16.22
C LEU A 534 17.39 7.81 16.22
N GLY A 535 18.02 7.97 15.06
CA GLY A 535 19.46 8.17 14.92
C GLY A 535 19.94 9.43 15.65
N LYS A 536 19.18 10.54 15.55
CA LYS A 536 19.44 11.77 16.31
C LYS A 536 19.34 11.54 17.81
N CYS A 537 18.37 10.75 18.28
CA CYS A 537 18.27 10.41 19.70
C CYS A 537 19.53 9.73 20.23
N TYR A 538 20.03 8.71 19.53
CA TYR A 538 21.28 8.03 19.93
C TYR A 538 22.52 8.90 19.76
N GLN A 539 22.58 9.74 18.72
CA GLN A 539 23.71 10.63 18.48
C GLN A 539 23.88 11.67 19.60
N TYR A 540 22.78 12.26 20.07
CA TYR A 540 22.80 13.35 21.05
C TYR A 540 22.43 12.91 22.47
N GLY A 541 22.12 11.62 22.69
CA GLY A 541 21.70 11.10 23.98
C GLY A 541 20.32 11.63 24.45
N ARG A 542 19.37 11.83 23.53
CA ARG A 542 18.03 12.36 23.85
C ARG A 542 17.10 11.21 24.26
N GLY A 543 16.76 11.15 25.54
CA GLY A 543 15.90 10.08 26.10
C GLY A 543 16.55 8.69 26.18
N VAL A 544 17.81 8.57 25.75
CA VAL A 544 18.59 7.33 25.73
C VAL A 544 20.08 7.66 25.94
N GLU A 545 20.87 6.70 26.42
CA GLU A 545 22.32 6.86 26.48
C GLU A 545 22.90 7.09 25.08
N LYS A 546 23.87 8.00 24.98
CA LYS A 546 24.55 8.33 23.73
C LYS A 546 25.24 7.09 23.15
N ASP A 547 24.89 6.72 21.93
CA ASP A 547 25.45 5.55 21.21
C ASP A 547 25.67 5.91 19.73
N GLU A 548 26.89 6.33 19.43
CA GLU A 548 27.27 6.78 18.09
C GLU A 548 27.30 5.63 17.07
N THR A 549 27.63 4.41 17.50
CA THR A 549 27.64 3.25 16.60
C THR A 549 26.22 2.89 16.18
N LYS A 550 25.26 2.96 17.10
CA LYS A 550 23.86 2.70 16.77
C LYS A 550 23.24 3.82 15.94
N ALA A 551 23.60 5.07 16.20
CA ALA A 551 23.22 6.19 15.34
C ALA A 551 23.73 5.99 13.89
N LEU A 552 24.98 5.55 13.72
CA LEU A 552 25.57 5.24 12.42
C LEU A 552 24.79 4.14 11.68
N GLU A 553 24.44 3.06 12.38
CA GLU A 553 23.64 1.96 11.82
C GLU A 553 22.28 2.45 11.31
N LEU A 554 21.57 3.24 12.12
CA LEU A 554 20.27 3.80 11.76
C LEU A 554 20.33 4.74 10.55
N TYR A 555 21.29 5.66 10.51
CA TYR A 555 21.48 6.54 9.34
C TYR A 555 21.83 5.74 8.09
N ARG A 556 22.61 4.67 8.22
CA ARG A 556 22.93 3.76 7.11
C ARG A 556 21.71 2.99 6.64
N GLU A 557 20.87 2.49 7.55
CA GLU A 557 19.63 1.79 7.19
C GLU A 557 18.63 2.71 6.50
N ALA A 558 18.45 3.94 7.01
CA ALA A 558 17.62 4.97 6.40
C ALA A 558 18.09 5.27 4.97
N ALA A 559 19.41 5.41 4.78
CA ALA A 559 20.04 5.64 3.48
C ALA A 559 19.86 4.48 2.49
N LEU A 560 19.94 3.22 2.94
CA LEU A 560 19.85 2.03 2.07
C LEU A 560 18.43 1.73 1.57
N LYS A 561 17.42 2.20 2.29
CA LYS A 561 16.01 1.86 2.01
C LYS A 561 15.43 2.49 0.74
N ASN A 562 16.15 3.38 0.03
CA ASN A 562 15.55 4.15 -1.07
C ASN A 562 16.41 4.50 -2.30
N THR A 563 17.57 3.88 -2.53
CA THR A 563 18.38 4.18 -3.74
C THR A 563 17.78 3.66 -5.04
N ASP A 564 16.91 2.63 -5.01
CA ASP A 564 16.25 2.11 -6.23
C ASP A 564 15.01 2.93 -6.64
N ASP A 565 14.30 3.52 -5.67
CA ASP A 565 13.15 4.40 -5.93
C ASP A 565 13.59 5.85 -6.22
N LEU A 566 14.78 6.34 -5.83
CA LEU A 566 15.20 7.70 -6.23
C LEU A 566 15.34 7.90 -7.75
N TYR A 567 15.55 6.83 -8.52
CA TYR A 567 15.62 6.86 -9.99
C TYR A 567 14.34 6.40 -10.70
N HIS A 568 13.44 5.68 -10.02
CA HIS A 568 12.19 5.13 -10.57
C HIS A 568 10.92 5.59 -9.84
N CYS A 569 11.03 6.44 -8.82
CA CYS A 569 9.90 7.05 -8.15
C CYS A 569 9.32 8.09 -9.10
N PRO A 570 8.06 7.92 -9.56
CA PRO A 570 7.41 8.95 -10.33
C PRO A 570 7.46 10.22 -9.49
N VAL A 571 7.79 11.33 -10.12
CA VAL A 571 7.66 12.72 -9.65
C VAL A 571 6.18 13.07 -9.33
N PHE A 572 5.32 12.09 -9.03
CA PHE A 572 3.88 12.19 -9.20
C PHE A 572 3.03 11.28 -8.30
N SER A 573 3.33 11.21 -7.01
CA SER A 573 2.26 11.10 -6.01
C SER A 573 1.94 12.52 -5.58
N ASP A 574 0.70 12.96 -5.80
CA ASP A 574 0.22 14.30 -5.42
C ASP A 574 0.18 14.55 -3.88
N ASP A 575 0.78 13.68 -3.07
CA ASP A 575 1.12 13.98 -1.66
C ASP A 575 2.42 14.81 -1.66
N PHE A 576 2.30 16.07 -2.13
CA PHE A 576 3.42 17.01 -2.28
C PHE A 576 4.21 17.18 -0.97
N ASP A 577 3.55 17.08 0.19
CA ASP A 577 4.20 17.18 1.51
C ASP A 577 4.93 15.89 1.93
N TYR A 578 4.39 14.70 1.65
CA TYR A 578 4.96 13.44 2.16
C TYR A 578 6.24 13.06 1.41
N HIS A 579 6.29 13.25 0.09
CA HIS A 579 7.45 12.88 -0.72
C HIS A 579 8.57 13.91 -0.69
N HIS A 580 8.24 15.19 -0.51
CA HIS A 580 9.25 16.22 -0.31
C HIS A 580 9.97 16.03 1.04
N ASN A 581 9.20 15.80 2.11
CA ASN A 581 9.76 15.53 3.44
C ASN A 581 10.61 14.25 3.46
N LEU A 582 10.13 13.16 2.88
CA LEU A 582 10.88 11.89 2.82
C LEU A 582 12.20 12.00 2.03
N ARG A 583 12.19 12.74 0.91
CA ARG A 583 13.42 13.00 0.14
C ARG A 583 14.39 13.84 0.95
N CYS A 584 13.90 14.87 1.64
CA CYS A 584 14.72 15.71 2.51
C CYS A 584 15.37 14.90 3.64
N GLU A 585 14.63 14.02 4.32
CA GLU A 585 15.17 13.27 5.44
C GLU A 585 16.17 12.17 5.03
N ILE A 586 15.99 11.57 3.85
CA ILE A 586 17.00 10.66 3.28
C ILE A 586 18.29 11.41 2.96
N LEU A 587 18.19 12.59 2.35
CA LEU A 587 19.34 13.44 2.07
C LEU A 587 20.02 13.91 3.36
N CYS A 588 19.26 14.27 4.39
CA CYS A 588 19.76 14.59 5.72
C CYS A 588 20.47 13.39 6.36
N SER A 589 19.89 12.18 6.26
CA SER A 589 20.49 10.94 6.78
C SER A 589 21.81 10.62 6.09
N LEU A 590 21.86 10.73 4.76
CA LEU A 590 23.07 10.50 3.98
C LEU A 590 24.15 11.56 4.28
N TYR A 591 23.76 12.83 4.41
CA TYR A 591 24.67 13.90 4.84
C TYR A 591 25.27 13.61 6.22
N LYS A 592 24.44 13.21 7.20
CA LYS A 592 24.91 12.81 8.54
C LYS A 592 25.80 11.58 8.48
N LEU A 593 25.46 10.59 7.65
CA LEU A 593 26.29 9.42 7.42
C LEU A 593 27.67 9.79 6.86
N GLY A 594 27.73 10.73 5.92
CA GLY A 594 28.99 11.29 5.40
C GLY A 594 29.83 11.91 6.53
N LYS A 595 29.20 12.72 7.39
CA LYS A 595 29.87 13.35 8.54
C LYS A 595 30.44 12.33 9.52
N PHE A 596 29.73 11.23 9.76
CA PHE A 596 30.22 10.16 10.64
C PHE A 596 31.47 9.49 10.07
N TYR A 597 31.53 9.25 8.76
CA TYR A 597 32.75 8.73 8.13
C TYR A 597 33.88 9.75 8.08
N GLN A 598 33.59 11.04 7.83
CA GLN A 598 34.58 12.11 7.78
C GLN A 598 35.30 12.25 9.12
N TYR A 599 34.55 12.28 10.23
CA TYR A 599 35.10 12.53 11.57
C TYR A 599 35.34 11.27 12.40
N GLY A 600 34.96 10.07 11.92
CA GLY A 600 35.13 8.83 12.67
C GLY A 600 34.20 8.72 13.88
N ILE A 601 32.96 9.21 13.75
CA ILE A 601 31.95 9.14 14.81
C ILE A 601 31.33 7.73 14.79
N GLY A 602 31.50 6.95 15.85
CA GLY A 602 31.05 5.55 15.90
C GLY A 602 31.71 4.59 14.87
N THR A 603 32.71 5.05 14.10
CA THR A 603 33.48 4.30 13.09
C THR A 603 34.91 4.84 12.98
N LYS A 604 35.79 4.15 12.25
CA LYS A 604 37.08 4.76 11.86
C LYS A 604 36.85 5.85 10.82
N ILE A 605 37.68 6.91 10.88
CA ILE A 605 37.77 7.95 9.85
C ILE A 605 37.95 7.30 8.48
N ASN A 606 37.14 7.72 7.52
CA ASN A 606 37.15 7.25 6.14
C ASN A 606 36.68 8.37 5.21
N GLU A 607 37.61 9.28 4.91
CA GLU A 607 37.35 10.45 4.08
C GLU A 607 36.96 10.08 2.65
N ILE A 608 37.54 9.02 2.07
CA ILE A 608 37.20 8.53 0.72
C ILE A 608 35.72 8.15 0.65
N ARG A 609 35.23 7.47 1.69
CA ARG A 609 33.82 7.07 1.76
C ARG A 609 32.91 8.26 2.04
N ALA A 610 33.32 9.18 2.90
CA ALA A 610 32.59 10.42 3.15
C ALA A 610 32.44 11.24 1.86
N PHE A 611 33.54 11.46 1.14
CA PHE A 611 33.57 12.14 -0.17
C PHE A 611 32.60 11.48 -1.17
N LYS A 612 32.62 10.15 -1.28
CA LYS A 612 31.72 9.42 -2.17
C LYS A 612 30.25 9.66 -1.82
N ILE A 613 29.91 9.62 -0.53
CA ILE A 613 28.55 9.89 -0.05
C ILE A 613 28.14 11.32 -0.36
N TYR A 614 28.99 12.31 -0.05
CA TYR A 614 28.71 13.72 -0.34
C TYR A 614 28.52 13.99 -1.83
N LYS A 615 29.30 13.32 -2.69
CA LYS A 615 29.14 13.43 -4.13
C LYS A 615 27.80 12.86 -4.60
N GLU A 616 27.46 11.64 -4.16
CA GLU A 616 26.19 10.99 -4.52
C GLU A 616 24.97 11.82 -4.02
N THR A 617 25.04 12.40 -2.83
CA THR A 617 23.95 13.26 -2.30
C THR A 617 23.90 14.65 -2.92
N ALA A 618 25.04 15.23 -3.28
CA ALA A 618 25.10 16.49 -4.02
C ALA A 618 24.43 16.34 -5.39
N GLU A 619 24.67 15.24 -6.11
CA GLU A 619 23.99 14.93 -7.38
C GLU A 619 22.46 14.81 -7.22
N LEU A 620 21.98 14.48 -6.02
CA LEU A 620 20.55 14.43 -5.69
C LEU A 620 19.95 15.79 -5.24
N GLY A 621 20.77 16.84 -5.18
CA GLY A 621 20.34 18.21 -4.84
C GLY A 621 20.51 18.61 -3.37
N CYS A 622 21.28 17.87 -2.55
CA CYS A 622 21.52 18.24 -1.15
C CYS A 622 22.57 19.36 -1.04
N TYR A 623 22.14 20.59 -0.77
CA TYR A 623 23.05 21.74 -0.66
C TYR A 623 24.05 21.61 0.51
N ASP A 624 23.70 20.93 1.61
CA ASP A 624 24.64 20.68 2.72
C ASP A 624 25.77 19.74 2.27
N SER A 625 25.46 18.75 1.43
CA SER A 625 26.47 17.86 0.87
C SER A 625 27.30 18.53 -0.22
N MET A 626 26.71 19.42 -1.03
CA MET A 626 27.46 20.25 -2.00
C MET A 626 28.48 21.14 -1.29
N HIS A 627 28.12 21.73 -0.15
CA HIS A 627 29.05 22.49 0.69
C HIS A 627 30.23 21.64 1.18
N GLU A 628 29.94 20.48 1.77
CA GLU A 628 30.99 19.57 2.24
C GLU A 628 31.84 19.00 1.09
N LEU A 629 31.24 18.78 -0.08
CA LEU A 629 31.96 18.38 -1.29
C LEU A 629 32.93 19.48 -1.73
N GLY A 630 32.51 20.75 -1.66
CA GLY A 630 33.37 21.91 -1.88
C GLY A 630 34.57 21.92 -0.94
N LYS A 631 34.35 21.68 0.37
CA LYS A 631 35.43 21.52 1.36
C LYS A 631 36.36 20.35 1.00
N CYS A 632 35.81 19.20 0.63
CA CYS A 632 36.60 18.03 0.25
C CYS A 632 37.55 18.35 -0.92
N TYR A 633 37.08 19.05 -1.96
CA TYR A 633 37.91 19.47 -3.07
C TYR A 633 38.92 20.57 -2.71
N GLN A 634 38.55 21.53 -1.85
CA GLN A 634 39.44 22.62 -1.44
C GLN A 634 40.63 22.11 -0.61
N TYR A 635 40.39 21.15 0.27
CA TYR A 635 41.38 20.65 1.22
C TYR A 635 41.99 19.30 0.83
N GLY A 636 41.44 18.62 -0.18
CA GLY A 636 41.87 17.28 -0.57
C GLY A 636 41.46 16.18 0.41
N SER A 637 40.32 16.33 1.10
CA SER A 637 39.79 15.30 2.02
C SER A 637 39.07 14.21 1.24
N GLY A 638 39.64 13.00 1.21
CA GLY A 638 39.07 11.86 0.48
C GLY A 638 39.17 11.93 -1.06
N THR A 639 39.73 13.01 -1.61
CA THR A 639 39.97 13.26 -3.04
C THR A 639 41.23 14.10 -3.23
N GLU A 640 41.73 14.22 -4.45
CA GLU A 640 42.78 15.21 -4.76
C GLU A 640 42.22 16.64 -4.65
N LYS A 641 43.10 17.58 -4.24
CA LYS A 641 42.77 19.00 -4.15
C LYS A 641 42.46 19.56 -5.55
N ASP A 642 41.31 20.20 -5.68
CA ASP A 642 40.80 20.77 -6.93
C ASP A 642 40.00 22.05 -6.65
N GLU A 643 40.66 23.20 -6.73
CA GLU A 643 40.05 24.48 -6.36
C GLU A 643 38.91 24.88 -7.31
N THR A 644 38.96 24.48 -8.58
CA THR A 644 37.89 24.76 -9.55
C THR A 644 36.63 23.99 -9.20
N LYS A 645 36.73 22.69 -8.87
CA LYS A 645 35.58 21.92 -8.41
C LYS A 645 35.06 22.37 -7.05
N ALA A 646 35.94 22.85 -6.16
CA ALA A 646 35.53 23.45 -4.89
C ALA A 646 34.65 24.68 -5.13
N PHE A 647 35.11 25.59 -5.99
CA PHE A 647 34.36 26.78 -6.39
C PHE A 647 33.01 26.43 -7.01
N GLU A 648 32.96 25.48 -7.95
CA GLU A 648 31.70 25.03 -8.57
C GLU A 648 30.72 24.47 -7.54
N SER A 649 31.19 23.63 -6.61
CA SER A 649 30.35 23.03 -5.56
C SER A 649 29.79 24.07 -4.60
N TYR A 650 30.60 25.06 -4.19
CA TYR A 650 30.14 26.17 -3.36
C TYR A 650 29.15 27.07 -4.10
N ARG A 651 29.36 27.33 -5.40
CA ARG A 651 28.44 28.11 -6.22
C ARG A 651 27.08 27.43 -6.32
N GLU A 652 27.04 26.14 -6.63
CA GLU A 652 25.78 25.37 -6.72
C GLU A 652 25.02 25.37 -5.38
N ALA A 653 25.70 25.15 -4.26
CA ALA A 653 25.09 25.22 -2.93
C ALA A 653 24.58 26.63 -2.58
N ALA A 654 25.35 27.67 -2.95
CA ALA A 654 24.97 29.07 -2.73
C ALA A 654 23.74 29.47 -3.56
N GLU A 655 23.62 29.00 -4.81
CA GLU A 655 22.44 29.20 -5.66
C GLU A 655 21.18 28.56 -5.05
N LEU A 656 21.34 27.45 -4.33
CA LEU A 656 20.26 26.80 -3.55
C LEU A 656 19.98 27.45 -2.19
N GLY A 657 20.69 28.52 -1.83
CA GLY A 657 20.40 29.31 -0.63
C GLY A 657 21.21 28.95 0.62
N LYS A 658 22.26 28.12 0.52
CA LYS A 658 23.10 27.73 1.68
C LYS A 658 24.02 28.90 2.12
N PRO A 659 23.83 29.49 3.33
CA PRO A 659 24.59 30.67 3.74
C PRO A 659 26.09 30.40 3.91
N ASP A 660 26.46 29.23 4.43
CA ASP A 660 27.87 28.87 4.62
C ASP A 660 28.62 28.74 3.29
N SER A 661 27.94 28.26 2.24
CA SER A 661 28.54 28.18 0.89
C SER A 661 28.63 29.54 0.23
N MET A 662 27.69 30.46 0.48
CA MET A 662 27.80 31.85 0.03
C MET A 662 29.02 32.56 0.66
N LEU A 663 29.30 32.29 1.93
CA LEU A 663 30.51 32.77 2.61
C LEU A 663 31.78 32.21 1.95
N GLU A 664 31.87 30.89 1.77
CA GLU A 664 33.03 30.26 1.12
C GLU A 664 33.20 30.70 -0.34
N LEU A 665 32.10 30.90 -1.07
CA LEU A 665 32.11 31.46 -2.42
C LEU A 665 32.66 32.89 -2.43
N GLY A 666 32.29 33.71 -1.45
CA GLY A 666 32.85 35.05 -1.27
C GLY A 666 34.36 35.02 -1.02
N LYS A 667 34.85 34.08 -0.21
CA LYS A 667 36.29 33.88 0.01
C LYS A 667 36.98 33.42 -1.28
N CYS A 668 36.35 32.55 -2.06
CA CYS A 668 36.89 32.11 -3.33
C CYS A 668 37.12 33.29 -4.30
N TYR A 669 36.13 34.17 -4.44
CA TYR A 669 36.27 35.38 -5.26
C TYR A 669 37.30 36.37 -4.68
N GLN A 670 37.37 36.55 -3.35
CA GLN A 670 38.30 37.49 -2.73
C GLN A 670 39.76 37.07 -2.88
N TYR A 671 40.04 35.77 -2.77
CA TYR A 671 41.40 35.22 -2.78
C TYR A 671 41.80 34.56 -4.11
N GLY A 672 40.87 34.44 -5.07
CA GLY A 672 41.10 33.79 -6.36
C GLY A 672 41.24 32.26 -6.26
N ILE A 673 40.45 31.62 -5.39
CA ILE A 673 40.46 30.16 -5.19
C ILE A 673 39.51 29.55 -6.23
N GLY A 674 40.06 28.85 -7.22
CA GLY A 674 39.27 28.17 -8.26
C GLY A 674 38.60 29.06 -9.29
N SER A 675 38.63 30.39 -9.10
CA SER A 675 38.14 31.43 -10.00
C SER A 675 39.10 32.62 -10.06
N GLU A 676 38.89 33.53 -11.00
CA GLU A 676 39.61 34.80 -11.01
C GLU A 676 39.22 35.66 -9.80
N LYS A 677 40.19 36.41 -9.27
CA LYS A 677 39.94 37.31 -8.15
C LYS A 677 38.96 38.41 -8.57
N ASP A 678 37.83 38.49 -7.86
CA ASP A 678 36.77 39.48 -8.07
C ASP A 678 36.25 39.98 -6.72
N GLU A 679 36.74 41.14 -6.28
CA GLU A 679 36.35 41.69 -4.99
C GLU A 679 34.87 42.13 -4.96
N THR A 680 34.29 42.52 -6.10
CA THR A 680 32.89 42.94 -6.20
C THR A 680 31.93 41.77 -6.03
N GLU A 681 32.22 40.63 -6.68
CA GLU A 681 31.42 39.41 -6.47
C GLU A 681 31.66 38.78 -5.09
N ALA A 682 32.86 38.95 -4.51
CA ALA A 682 33.11 38.58 -3.11
C ALA A 682 32.18 39.35 -2.16
N PHE A 683 32.14 40.69 -2.29
CA PHE A 683 31.27 41.55 -1.48
C PHE A 683 29.79 41.16 -1.61
N LYS A 684 29.30 40.95 -2.84
CA LYS A 684 27.90 40.52 -3.08
C LYS A 684 27.58 39.17 -2.42
N SER A 685 28.54 38.24 -2.43
CA SER A 685 28.35 36.91 -1.83
C SER A 685 28.27 37.01 -0.31
N TYR A 686 29.14 37.80 0.32
CA TYR A 686 29.08 38.09 1.76
C TYR A 686 27.78 38.82 2.15
N GLU A 687 27.32 39.77 1.33
CA GLU A 687 26.07 40.50 1.57
C GLU A 687 24.86 39.57 1.58
N LYS A 688 24.75 38.68 0.58
CA LYS A 688 23.67 37.68 0.52
C LYS A 688 23.70 36.73 1.71
N ALA A 689 24.88 36.26 2.11
CA ALA A 689 25.02 35.37 3.27
C ALA A 689 24.64 36.07 4.58
N ALA A 690 25.00 37.34 4.75
CA ALA A 690 24.64 38.15 5.92
C ALA A 690 23.14 38.46 6.00
N GLN A 691 22.47 38.66 4.86
CA GLN A 691 21.00 38.80 4.81
C GLN A 691 20.28 37.55 5.34
N LEU A 692 20.91 36.38 5.25
CA LEU A 692 20.46 35.11 5.85
C LEU A 692 20.98 34.91 7.29
N TYR A 693 21.45 35.98 7.93
CA TYR A 693 21.95 36.03 9.31
C TYR A 693 23.16 35.12 9.60
N ASN A 694 24.02 34.86 8.61
CA ASN A 694 25.29 34.16 8.86
C ASN A 694 26.30 35.08 9.59
N PRO A 695 26.76 34.74 10.82
CA PRO A 695 27.62 35.62 11.62
C PRO A 695 29.00 35.91 11.00
N ASP A 696 29.64 34.90 10.42
CA ASP A 696 30.96 35.03 9.79
C ASP A 696 30.93 35.92 8.54
N SER A 697 29.77 35.99 7.88
CA SER A 697 29.56 36.88 6.74
C SER A 697 29.49 38.34 7.16
N PHE A 698 28.89 38.65 8.33
CA PHE A 698 28.93 40.00 8.88
C PHE A 698 30.35 40.44 9.24
N LEU A 699 31.17 39.53 9.75
CA LEU A 699 32.59 39.80 10.00
C LEU A 699 33.31 40.17 8.69
N LYS A 700 33.12 39.39 7.63
CA LYS A 700 33.71 39.67 6.30
C LYS A 700 33.18 40.94 5.66
N LEU A 701 31.90 41.26 5.81
CA LEU A 701 31.36 42.55 5.39
C LEU A 701 31.99 43.72 6.13
N GLY A 702 32.20 43.58 7.44
CA GLY A 702 32.92 44.58 8.23
C GLY A 702 34.32 44.85 7.69
N GLU A 703 35.06 43.78 7.33
CA GLU A 703 36.38 43.89 6.70
C GLU A 703 36.29 44.56 5.31
N CYS A 704 35.29 44.21 4.51
CA CYS A 704 35.06 44.83 3.21
C CYS A 704 34.81 46.33 3.31
N TYR A 705 33.94 46.77 4.21
CA TYR A 705 33.65 48.18 4.42
C TYR A 705 34.82 48.95 5.04
N GLN A 706 35.58 48.32 5.94
CA GLN A 706 36.74 48.96 6.58
C GLN A 706 37.90 49.19 5.60
N HIS A 707 38.11 48.25 4.67
CA HIS A 707 39.26 48.26 3.75
C HIS A 707 38.90 48.63 2.31
N GLY A 708 37.62 48.77 1.97
CA GLY A 708 37.15 49.06 0.62
C GLY A 708 37.29 47.88 -0.34
N ILE A 709 37.08 46.64 0.14
CA ILE A 709 37.18 45.42 -0.68
C ILE A 709 35.85 45.22 -1.40
N GLY A 710 35.83 45.44 -2.71
CA GLY A 710 34.63 45.26 -3.54
C GLY A 710 33.53 46.30 -3.36
N THR A 711 33.75 47.27 -2.48
CA THR A 711 32.82 48.36 -2.10
C THR A 711 33.61 49.60 -1.71
N GLU A 712 32.95 50.74 -1.56
CA GLU A 712 33.57 51.95 -1.02
C GLU A 712 33.85 51.81 0.48
N LYS A 713 34.94 52.42 0.95
CA LYS A 713 35.29 52.43 2.36
C LYS A 713 34.22 53.18 3.17
N ASP A 714 33.62 52.52 4.14
CA ASP A 714 32.55 53.06 4.99
C ASP A 714 32.73 52.56 6.43
N GLU A 715 33.33 53.40 7.28
CA GLU A 715 33.64 52.99 8.65
C GLU A 715 32.38 52.78 9.51
N ILE A 716 31.28 53.49 9.23
CA ILE A 716 30.02 53.35 9.96
C ILE A 716 29.40 51.98 9.67
N LYS A 717 29.31 51.59 8.38
CA LYS A 717 28.82 50.27 8.01
C LYS A 717 29.74 49.15 8.46
N ALA A 718 31.06 49.39 8.49
CA ALA A 718 32.00 48.43 9.06
C ALA A 718 31.70 48.16 10.54
N PHE A 719 31.51 49.23 11.32
CA PHE A 719 31.14 49.15 12.73
C PHE A 719 29.79 48.42 12.94
N GLU A 720 28.77 48.76 12.16
CA GLU A 720 27.46 48.08 12.23
C GLU A 720 27.58 46.58 11.93
N SER A 721 28.36 46.21 10.91
CA SER A 721 28.58 44.81 10.53
C SER A 721 29.32 44.03 11.63
N TYR A 722 30.39 44.60 12.21
CA TYR A 722 31.09 43.97 13.33
C TYR A 722 30.21 43.86 14.58
N ARG A 723 29.34 44.84 14.82
CA ARG A 723 28.37 44.80 15.92
C ARG A 723 27.36 43.66 15.75
N GLU A 724 26.84 43.46 14.54
CA GLU A 724 25.95 42.33 14.25
C GLU A 724 26.67 40.99 14.39
N ALA A 725 27.90 40.88 13.89
CA ALA A 725 28.74 39.68 14.04
C ALA A 725 28.98 39.34 15.53
N ALA A 726 29.29 40.34 16.37
CA ALA A 726 29.60 40.16 17.78
C ALA A 726 28.41 39.65 18.62
N LYS A 727 27.15 39.80 18.15
CA LYS A 727 25.98 39.21 18.81
C LYS A 727 26.03 37.68 18.87
N SER A 728 26.79 37.05 17.97
CA SER A 728 27.00 35.60 17.97
C SER A 728 27.91 35.11 19.09
N GLY A 729 28.57 36.01 19.84
CA GLY A 729 29.45 35.64 20.93
C GLY A 729 30.86 35.22 20.48
N LYS A 730 31.20 35.29 19.19
CA LYS A 730 32.51 34.83 18.70
C LYS A 730 33.66 35.78 19.07
N PRO A 731 34.82 35.27 19.52
CA PRO A 731 35.98 36.07 19.90
C PRO A 731 36.50 37.02 18.81
N ASP A 732 36.55 36.56 17.56
CA ASP A 732 37.02 37.34 16.40
C ASP A 732 36.18 38.61 16.17
N SER A 733 34.86 38.46 16.29
CA SER A 733 33.87 39.50 16.07
C SER A 733 33.88 40.51 17.21
N MET A 734 33.99 40.02 18.45
CA MET A 734 34.17 40.85 19.64
C MET A 734 35.48 41.65 19.60
N HIS A 735 36.57 41.04 19.15
CA HIS A 735 37.87 41.69 18.99
C HIS A 735 37.84 42.83 17.96
N LYS A 736 37.27 42.58 16.77
CA LYS A 736 37.13 43.62 15.74
C LYS A 736 36.24 44.76 16.21
N LEU A 737 35.14 44.47 16.90
CA LEU A 737 34.28 45.49 17.51
C LEU A 737 34.99 46.26 18.64
N GLY A 738 35.80 45.57 19.45
CA GLY A 738 36.65 46.18 20.48
C GLY A 738 37.63 47.19 19.87
N LYS A 739 38.25 46.85 18.73
CA LYS A 739 39.11 47.77 17.97
C LYS A 739 38.34 48.99 17.46
N CYS A 740 37.10 48.82 17.00
CA CYS A 740 36.28 49.95 16.58
C CYS A 740 36.05 50.94 17.73
N TYR A 741 35.71 50.46 18.93
CA TYR A 741 35.53 51.31 20.10
C TYR A 741 36.85 51.93 20.62
N GLN A 742 37.96 51.19 20.58
CA GLN A 742 39.26 51.68 21.03
C GLN A 742 39.80 52.81 20.14
N TYR A 743 39.62 52.71 18.82
CA TYR A 743 40.19 53.65 17.85
C TYR A 743 39.16 54.64 17.28
N GLY A 744 37.88 54.50 17.62
CA GLY A 744 36.80 55.36 17.09
C GLY A 744 36.49 55.09 15.61
N ILE A 745 36.58 53.84 15.15
CA ILE A 745 36.30 53.45 13.76
C ILE A 745 34.79 53.32 13.61
N GLY A 746 34.16 54.27 12.90
CA GLY A 746 32.72 54.25 12.63
C GLY A 746 31.83 54.57 13.83
N THR A 747 32.40 54.86 14.98
CA THR A 747 31.70 55.15 16.24
C THR A 747 32.52 56.10 17.11
N GLU A 748 31.92 56.67 18.15
CA GLU A 748 32.67 57.45 19.14
C GLU A 748 33.60 56.54 19.93
N LYS A 749 34.79 57.06 20.23
CA LYS A 749 35.80 56.32 21.00
C LYS A 749 35.27 56.01 22.40
N ASP A 750 35.21 54.73 22.75
CA ASP A 750 34.75 54.23 24.05
C ASP A 750 35.70 53.14 24.55
N GLU A 751 36.70 53.57 25.31
CA GLU A 751 37.74 52.66 25.80
C GLU A 751 37.23 51.65 26.84
N THR A 752 36.19 52.00 27.59
CA THR A 752 35.57 51.12 28.59
C THR A 752 34.88 49.95 27.90
N LYS A 753 34.13 50.24 26.84
CA LYS A 753 33.45 49.22 26.06
C LYS A 753 34.40 48.36 25.25
N ALA A 754 35.50 48.94 24.75
CA ALA A 754 36.58 48.17 24.13
C ALA A 754 37.19 47.16 25.12
N LEU A 755 37.48 47.59 26.36
CA LEU A 755 37.98 46.72 27.42
C LEU A 755 37.01 45.57 27.74
N GLU A 756 35.71 45.85 27.85
CA GLU A 756 34.68 44.84 28.08
C GLU A 756 34.70 43.77 26.97
N LEU A 757 34.68 44.19 25.71
CA LEU A 757 34.70 43.27 24.57
C LEU A 757 35.99 42.45 24.49
N TYR A 758 37.16 43.03 24.75
CA TYR A 758 38.42 42.28 24.79
C TYR A 758 38.46 41.28 25.94
N ARG A 759 37.87 41.64 27.09
CA ARG A 759 37.74 40.72 28.22
C ARG A 759 36.80 39.57 27.89
N ASP A 760 35.63 39.86 27.34
CA ASP A 760 34.62 38.86 27.01
C ASP A 760 35.17 37.89 25.95
N ALA A 761 35.86 38.39 24.92
CA ALA A 761 36.53 37.57 23.92
C ALA A 761 37.65 36.70 24.51
N ALA A 762 38.42 37.21 25.49
CA ALA A 762 39.51 36.49 26.14
C ALA A 762 39.03 35.44 27.17
N LEU A 763 37.82 35.59 27.72
CA LEU A 763 37.24 34.69 28.72
C LEU A 763 36.50 33.50 28.13
N ILE A 764 36.28 33.46 26.81
CA ILE A 764 35.65 32.33 26.14
C ILE A 764 36.60 31.13 26.24
N ASN A 765 36.22 30.16 27.08
CA ASN A 765 36.94 28.90 27.24
C ASN A 765 36.79 28.06 25.97
N THR A 766 37.89 27.53 25.43
CA THR A 766 37.87 26.67 24.24
C THR A 766 37.05 25.39 24.48
N ASP A 767 36.95 24.94 25.73
CA ASP A 767 36.16 23.76 26.13
C ASP A 767 34.63 24.03 26.19
N ASP A 768 34.19 25.28 26.38
CA ASP A 768 32.75 25.63 26.44
C ASP A 768 32.11 25.77 25.05
N LEU A 769 32.93 25.88 24.00
CA LEU A 769 32.49 25.94 22.60
C LEU A 769 32.19 24.56 21.99
N ASP A 770 32.62 23.48 22.63
CA ASP A 770 32.28 22.10 22.25
C ASP A 770 30.77 21.81 22.34
N HIS A 771 30.04 22.64 23.10
CA HIS A 771 28.58 22.59 23.24
C HIS A 771 27.83 23.39 22.18
N CYS A 772 28.52 24.10 21.27
CA CYS A 772 27.88 24.66 20.09
C CYS A 772 27.69 23.54 19.05
N PRO A 773 26.45 23.13 18.72
CA PRO A 773 26.20 21.94 17.88
C PRO A 773 26.70 22.05 16.43
N VAL A 774 27.27 23.20 16.05
CA VAL A 774 27.67 23.55 14.69
C VAL A 774 29.20 23.71 14.55
N CYS A 775 29.95 23.86 15.66
CA CYS A 775 31.34 24.35 15.59
C CYS A 775 32.43 23.35 16.01
N SER A 776 32.10 22.22 16.62
CA SER A 776 33.07 21.47 17.44
C SER A 776 33.99 20.47 16.73
N TYR A 777 34.13 20.49 15.39
CA TYR A 777 34.97 19.50 14.70
C TYR A 777 35.74 20.00 13.46
N ASP A 778 35.90 21.32 13.24
CA ASP A 778 36.84 21.82 12.22
C ASP A 778 38.21 22.11 12.86
N PHE A 779 39.19 21.23 12.59
CA PHE A 779 40.57 21.31 13.12
C PHE A 779 41.27 22.65 12.77
N GLU A 780 40.89 23.31 11.66
CA GLU A 780 41.35 24.66 11.29
C GLU A 780 40.63 25.78 12.07
N TYR A 781 39.39 25.58 12.48
CA TYR A 781 38.62 26.56 13.24
C TYR A 781 39.21 26.73 14.64
N HIS A 782 39.62 25.63 15.27
CA HIS A 782 40.31 25.68 16.57
C HIS A 782 41.64 26.46 16.49
N TYR A 783 42.42 26.29 15.41
CA TYR A 783 43.70 26.99 15.26
C TYR A 783 43.54 28.51 15.04
N ASN A 784 42.53 28.93 14.27
CA ASN A 784 42.22 30.35 14.08
C ASN A 784 41.57 30.98 15.32
N LEU A 785 40.74 30.22 16.06
CA LEU A 785 40.06 30.71 17.26
C LEU A 785 41.02 30.94 18.42
N GLU A 786 41.98 30.03 18.63
CA GLU A 786 43.05 30.21 19.61
C GLU A 786 43.87 31.47 19.29
N CYS A 787 44.15 31.74 18.01
CA CYS A 787 44.85 32.94 17.57
C CYS A 787 44.09 34.24 17.88
N GLU A 788 42.76 34.25 17.75
CA GLU A 788 41.95 35.44 18.02
C GLU A 788 41.68 35.66 19.51
N ILE A 789 41.54 34.60 20.30
CA ILE A 789 41.55 34.67 21.78
C ILE A 789 42.89 35.23 22.25
N GLN A 790 44.01 34.78 21.65
CA GLN A 790 45.34 35.32 21.93
C GLN A 790 45.45 36.81 21.57
N CYS A 791 44.96 37.22 20.39
CA CYS A 791 44.98 38.62 19.97
C CYS A 791 44.14 39.52 20.90
N SER A 792 42.97 39.04 21.32
CA SER A 792 42.08 39.75 22.26
C SER A 792 42.71 39.87 23.65
N SER A 793 43.32 38.78 24.12
CA SER A 793 44.02 38.73 25.41
C SER A 793 45.26 39.64 25.42
N TYR A 794 45.96 39.74 24.28
CA TYR A 794 47.06 40.68 24.11
C TYR A 794 46.59 42.14 24.16
N GLU A 795 45.50 42.49 23.46
CA GLU A 795 44.94 43.85 23.53
C GLU A 795 44.38 44.15 24.94
N LEU A 796 43.80 43.18 25.62
CA LEU A 796 43.40 43.30 27.03
C LEU A 796 44.60 43.60 27.94
N GLY A 797 45.73 42.92 27.74
CA GLY A 797 46.98 43.19 28.45
C GLY A 797 47.47 44.63 28.21
N LYS A 798 47.38 45.12 26.95
CA LYS A 798 47.70 46.52 26.61
C LYS A 798 46.76 47.50 27.28
N CYS A 799 45.47 47.18 27.41
CA CYS A 799 44.52 48.03 28.11
C CYS A 799 44.95 48.27 29.57
N TYR A 800 45.35 47.22 30.29
CA TYR A 800 45.88 47.36 31.66
C TYR A 800 47.26 48.03 31.71
N GLN A 801 48.12 47.78 30.72
CA GLN A 801 49.47 48.38 30.68
C GLN A 801 49.41 49.90 30.48
N TYR A 802 48.51 50.38 29.63
CA TYR A 802 48.42 51.79 29.23
C TYR A 802 47.27 52.54 29.90
N GLY A 803 46.39 51.86 30.63
CA GLY A 803 45.22 52.46 31.28
C GLY A 803 44.10 52.83 30.29
N ILE A 804 43.87 52.00 29.26
CA ILE A 804 42.83 52.19 28.25
C ILE A 804 41.53 51.62 28.82
N GLY A 805 40.57 52.49 29.14
CA GLY A 805 39.27 52.09 29.72
C GLY A 805 39.34 51.52 31.15
N THR A 806 40.52 51.55 31.78
CA THR A 806 40.77 51.03 33.14
C THR A 806 41.91 51.79 33.80
N GLU A 807 42.04 51.69 35.13
CA GLU A 807 43.23 52.18 35.81
C GLU A 807 44.47 51.40 35.37
N LYS A 808 45.56 52.12 35.12
CA LYS A 808 46.84 51.52 34.75
C LYS A 808 47.27 50.50 35.82
N ASN A 809 47.45 49.25 35.41
CA ASN A 809 47.81 48.14 36.29
C ASN A 809 48.83 47.23 35.59
N GLU A 810 50.11 47.56 35.77
CA GLU A 810 51.22 46.85 35.12
C GLU A 810 51.36 45.40 35.61
N ILE A 811 50.99 45.11 36.86
CA ILE A 811 51.03 43.74 37.41
C ILE A 811 50.00 42.86 36.70
N ARG A 812 48.76 43.34 36.59
CA ARG A 812 47.69 42.63 35.90
C ARG A 812 47.98 42.48 34.40
N ALA A 813 48.56 43.51 33.78
CA ALA A 813 49.01 43.43 32.39
C ALA A 813 50.08 42.35 32.20
N PHE A 814 51.07 42.29 33.11
CA PHE A 814 52.13 41.28 33.09
C PHE A 814 51.56 39.86 33.25
N GLU A 815 50.61 39.65 34.16
CA GLU A 815 49.93 38.36 34.33
C GLU A 815 49.18 37.94 33.06
N ILE A 816 48.44 38.86 32.44
CA ILE A 816 47.71 38.60 31.19
C ILE A 816 48.68 38.28 30.04
N PHE A 817 49.78 39.03 29.88
CA PHE A 817 50.78 38.71 28.87
C PHE A 817 51.44 37.36 29.12
N LYS A 818 51.71 37.01 30.39
CA LYS A 818 52.27 35.71 30.76
C LYS A 818 51.36 34.55 30.41
N GLU A 819 50.06 34.65 30.71
CA GLU A 819 49.11 33.59 30.35
C GLU A 819 48.89 33.52 28.83
N THR A 820 48.73 34.66 28.16
CA THR A 820 48.61 34.73 26.69
C THR A 820 49.83 34.16 25.96
N ALA A 821 51.04 34.37 26.51
CA ALA A 821 52.28 33.79 25.99
C ALA A 821 52.32 32.26 26.09
N LYS A 822 51.75 31.66 27.14
CA LYS A 822 51.65 30.19 27.27
C LYS A 822 50.72 29.58 26.22
N LEU A 823 49.74 30.37 25.76
CA LEU A 823 48.86 29.98 24.66
C LEU A 823 49.54 30.09 23.29
N GLY A 824 50.76 30.66 23.19
CA GLY A 824 51.54 30.72 21.95
C GLY A 824 51.61 32.11 21.29
N CYS A 825 51.12 33.18 21.95
CA CYS A 825 51.17 34.52 21.38
C CYS A 825 52.60 35.11 21.38
N PHE A 826 53.18 35.26 20.18
CA PHE A 826 54.52 35.83 20.00
C PHE A 826 54.63 37.29 20.45
N ASP A 827 53.59 38.10 20.26
CA ASP A 827 53.60 39.51 20.69
C ASP A 827 53.61 39.63 22.22
N SER A 828 52.89 38.76 22.93
CA SER A 828 52.97 38.67 24.39
C SER A 828 54.35 38.21 24.86
N LEU A 829 54.94 37.19 24.20
CA LEU A 829 56.30 36.73 24.49
C LEU A 829 57.34 37.85 24.29
N TYR A 830 57.23 38.61 23.19
CA TYR A 830 58.09 39.76 22.92
C TYR A 830 57.90 40.88 23.94
N LYS A 831 56.68 41.10 24.46
CA LYS A 831 56.41 42.09 25.50
C LYS A 831 56.90 41.70 26.90
N LEU A 832 57.03 40.41 27.17
CA LEU A 832 57.55 39.90 28.44
C LEU A 832 59.08 39.94 28.51
N GLY A 833 59.75 39.79 27.37
CA GLY A 833 61.19 40.01 27.22
C GLY A 833 61.53 41.48 27.25
#